data_AF-A0A8C2HYY3-F1
#
_entry.id   AF-A0A8C2HYY3-F1
#
_cell.length_a   1.000
_cell.length_b   1.000
_cell.length_c   1.000
_cell.angle_alpha   90.00
_cell.angle_beta   90.00
_cell.angle_gamma   90.00
#
_symmetry.space_group_name_H-M   'P 1'
#
loop_
_entity.id
_entity.type
_entity.pdbx_description
1 polymer ?
#
loop_
_entity_poly.entity_id
_entity_poly.type
_entity_poly.pdbx_seq_one_letter_code
_entity_poly.pdbx_strand_id
1 'polypeptide(L)'
;MLRLMSCHRWQTFIRTGVWVRWCSTSVKPKSQQGSDQTRLNPLNIQMLSRNLQEQIFRGQTQEYTDEDVERSIRHLQQHQLWGKETALLPDVELKLPQMYGNDIDKHFSLLAQKQSLPYLDAASQLQRARLPRMPKEWAWEVGWTRYGPGDERQSVNFPEEKAIVFDVEVCMEEGHCPTLAVAVSPNAWYSWCSKRLIEDRYTWSSDLTLSDLIPLETPENYTQPLGGVWQKRLVVGHNVSFDRAHIKEQYLLKGSKMRFLDTMSLHMAISGLTGFQRSLWMASKYGKRKGLQEVKEHMKRLGRRSEGPKIGSWEWVDISSINNLADVHALYVGGEPLRKEARDLFVKGSMADIRTNFQELMQYCALDVLATHEVFIQQLPLFMERCPHPVTLAGMLEMGVCYLPVNQNWKRYVEDAQNTYEELQREMKKSLMILADDACQLLEDERYKDDPWLWDLDWDVQDFKQKKIPVSKKKAKQEAEATAAAKENVPEDWNEDPGPPSEEEQAGLHPSGELLQRIKETVSYLPKRRQHLPAHPSWYRKLCVKMSEAEDWSPGASLISLQMRVTPKLMGLTWDGFPLHYTDKHGWGYLVPGRRNNLDTSEDTKIILAIESIYKEYCERKGKEQPQYLDSPPSDDFMLTDSAVWQTVRKKQNSLAENGNGECPYHNGNGPYNDVNIPGCWFFKLPHKDGNENNVGSPFSKDFLSKMEDGTLQAGRRGTNATRALEINKMMSFWRNAQKRISSQKVVWLRKAELPRTVRRHDDFDEEGQYGAILPQVITAGTVTRRAVEPTWLTASNARKDRVGSELKAMVQVPPGYHLVGADVDSQELWIAAILGEAQFAGMHGCTAFGWMTLQGKKSQGTDLHSRTADAVGISREHAKVFNYGRIYGAGQPFAERLLMQFNHRLSQQKAASKARQMYALTKGLRRYQLSEEGEWLVKELNVEVERAEDGSISLQDLRKISKLASQRSADYCVTQAVLY
;
A
#
# COMPACT_ATOMS: atom_id res chain seq x y z
N MET A 1 -7.45 46.18 27.90
CA MET A 1 -7.80 46.91 29.15
C MET A 1 -9.28 46.69 29.37
N LEU A 2 -9.84 46.11 30.43
CA LEU A 2 -9.45 45.67 31.78
C LEU A 2 -10.38 44.44 32.05
N ARG A 3 -9.95 43.24 32.45
CA ARG A 3 -9.63 42.77 33.82
C ARG A 3 -10.63 43.32 34.86
N LEU A 4 -11.28 42.62 35.78
CA LEU A 4 -11.11 41.37 36.56
C LEU A 4 -12.47 41.29 37.33
N MET A 5 -13.07 40.15 37.68
CA MET A 5 -12.75 39.39 38.89
C MET A 5 -13.62 38.12 39.01
N SER A 6 -12.93 37.01 39.28
CA SER A 6 -13.23 36.01 40.31
C SER A 6 -14.59 35.29 40.34
N CYS A 7 -14.64 34.06 39.79
CA CYS A 7 -15.60 33.03 40.21
C CYS A 7 -14.88 31.99 41.08
N HIS A 8 -15.03 32.10 42.40
CA HIS A 8 -14.64 31.12 43.41
C HIS A 8 -15.90 30.68 44.15
N ARG A 9 -16.46 29.52 43.79
CA ARG A 9 -17.30 28.69 44.69
C ARG A 9 -17.75 27.36 44.08
N TRP A 10 -16.84 26.45 43.76
CA TRP A 10 -17.17 25.02 43.65
C TRP A 10 -16.03 24.18 44.24
N GLN A 11 -15.88 24.27 45.56
CA GLN A 11 -15.14 23.32 46.40
C GLN A 11 -16.07 22.83 47.48
N THR A 12 -16.85 21.79 47.17
CA THR A 12 -17.37 20.74 48.08
C THR A 12 -18.42 19.94 47.30
N PHE A 13 -18.01 18.79 46.76
CA PHE A 13 -18.77 17.57 46.46
C PHE A 13 -17.99 16.75 45.42
N ILE A 14 -16.79 16.30 45.80
CA ILE A 14 -16.08 15.20 45.12
C ILE A 14 -15.82 14.14 46.19
N ARG A 15 -16.85 13.38 46.51
CA ARG A 15 -16.80 12.13 47.27
C ARG A 15 -18.05 11.33 46.90
N THR A 16 -17.97 10.68 45.74
CA THR A 16 -18.64 9.41 45.33
C THR A 16 -18.55 9.31 43.81
N GLY A 17 -17.32 9.18 43.30
CA GLY A 17 -17.11 8.69 41.94
C GLY A 17 -17.24 7.17 41.97
N VAL A 18 -18.38 6.65 41.54
CA VAL A 18 -18.50 5.24 41.17
C VAL A 18 -17.70 5.09 39.88
N TRP A 19 -16.45 4.69 40.05
CA TRP A 19 -15.62 4.16 38.98
C TRP A 19 -16.30 2.89 38.48
N VAL A 20 -16.95 2.94 37.32
CA VAL A 20 -17.23 1.72 36.54
C VAL A 20 -15.88 1.25 36.03
N ARG A 21 -15.23 0.46 36.88
CA ARG A 21 -14.03 -0.32 36.59
C ARG A 21 -14.37 -1.15 35.36
N TRP A 22 -13.73 -0.84 34.23
CA TRP A 22 -13.59 -1.82 33.17
C TRP A 22 -12.97 -3.06 33.81
N CYS A 23 -13.79 -4.09 34.04
CA CYS A 23 -13.31 -5.42 34.31
C CYS A 23 -12.64 -5.93 33.04
N SER A 24 -11.39 -5.50 32.84
CA SER A 24 -10.39 -6.43 32.34
C SER A 24 -10.39 -7.58 33.33
N THR A 25 -11.04 -8.68 32.97
CA THR A 25 -10.78 -9.97 33.58
C THR A 25 -9.35 -10.36 33.18
N SER A 26 -8.38 -9.69 33.79
CA SER A 26 -7.04 -10.25 33.98
C SER A 26 -7.24 -11.42 34.92
N VAL A 27 -7.57 -12.57 34.33
CA VAL A 27 -7.43 -13.86 35.00
C VAL A 27 -5.94 -13.99 35.28
N LYS A 28 -5.55 -13.65 36.51
CA LYS A 28 -4.23 -14.02 37.01
C LYS A 28 -4.10 -15.53 36.82
N PRO A 29 -3.04 -16.05 36.18
CA PRO A 29 -2.85 -17.48 36.08
C PRO A 29 -2.64 -17.97 37.51
N LYS A 30 -3.65 -18.63 38.08
CA LYS A 30 -3.44 -19.47 39.25
C LYS A 30 -2.59 -20.64 38.75
N SER A 31 -1.37 -20.75 39.24
CA SER A 31 -0.58 -21.98 39.13
C SER A 31 -1.31 -23.06 39.95
N GLN A 32 -2.24 -23.76 39.31
CA GLN A 32 -2.88 -24.93 39.88
C GLN A 32 -2.06 -26.17 39.50
N GLN A 33 -1.77 -26.98 40.51
CA GLN A 33 -1.34 -28.37 40.35
C GLN A 33 -2.35 -29.09 39.44
N GLY A 34 -1.83 -29.90 38.52
CA GLY A 34 -2.55 -30.44 37.37
C GLY A 34 -3.91 -31.05 37.70
N SER A 35 -4.92 -30.71 36.89
CA SER A 35 -6.24 -31.33 36.93
C SER A 35 -6.20 -32.68 36.19
N ASP A 36 -7.12 -33.59 36.48
CA ASP A 36 -7.28 -34.88 35.75
C ASP A 36 -7.53 -34.71 34.23
N GLN A 37 -7.83 -33.50 33.76
CA GLN A 37 -8.14 -33.18 32.37
C GLN A 37 -6.93 -32.70 31.56
N THR A 38 -5.85 -32.26 32.22
CA THR A 38 -4.66 -31.70 31.55
C THR A 38 -3.89 -32.81 30.84
N ARG A 39 -3.66 -32.67 29.53
CA ARG A 39 -2.91 -33.64 28.72
C ARG A 39 -1.62 -33.03 28.18
N LEU A 40 -0.51 -33.71 28.41
CA LEU A 40 0.82 -33.34 27.89
C LEU A 40 1.32 -34.44 26.96
N ASN A 41 2.05 -34.06 25.91
CA ASN A 41 2.83 -35.03 25.13
C ASN A 41 4.20 -35.30 25.80
N PRO A 42 5.02 -36.25 25.30
CA PRO A 42 6.34 -36.56 25.86
C PRO A 42 7.33 -35.37 25.93
N LEU A 43 7.06 -34.30 25.16
CA LEU A 43 7.87 -33.08 25.12
C LEU A 43 7.30 -31.96 26.01
N ASN A 44 6.36 -32.28 26.90
CA ASN A 44 5.65 -31.33 27.76
C ASN A 44 4.87 -30.24 27.01
N ILE A 45 4.42 -30.54 25.78
CA ILE A 45 3.49 -29.70 25.04
C ILE A 45 2.07 -29.95 25.52
N GLN A 46 1.35 -28.88 25.88
CA GLN A 46 -0.05 -28.96 26.26
C GLN A 46 -0.92 -29.29 25.05
N MET A 47 -1.63 -30.41 25.17
CA MET A 47 -2.57 -30.91 24.18
C MET A 47 -4.00 -30.49 24.56
N LEU A 48 -4.96 -30.76 23.67
CA LEU A 48 -6.38 -30.56 23.96
C LEU A 48 -6.79 -31.30 25.25
N SER A 49 -7.58 -30.62 26.10
CA SER A 49 -8.16 -31.17 27.32
C SER A 49 -8.89 -32.48 27.04
N ARG A 50 -8.85 -33.43 27.99
CA ARG A 50 -9.36 -34.79 27.79
C ARG A 50 -10.82 -34.83 27.29
N ASN A 51 -11.70 -34.01 27.85
CA ASN A 51 -13.09 -33.85 27.38
C ASN A 51 -13.22 -33.56 25.87
N LEU A 52 -12.37 -32.69 25.32
CA LEU A 52 -12.39 -32.36 23.90
C LEU A 52 -11.74 -33.45 23.05
N GLN A 53 -10.66 -34.07 23.53
CA GLN A 53 -10.03 -35.16 22.80
C GLN A 53 -10.94 -36.38 22.67
N GLU A 54 -11.70 -36.72 23.71
CA GLU A 54 -12.68 -37.81 23.67
C GLU A 54 -13.79 -37.52 22.65
N GLN A 55 -14.25 -36.27 22.57
CA GLN A 55 -15.31 -35.88 21.62
C GLN A 55 -14.81 -35.83 20.17
N ILE A 56 -13.59 -35.34 19.93
CA ILE A 56 -13.04 -35.11 18.57
C ILE A 56 -12.37 -36.37 18.02
N PHE A 57 -11.55 -37.04 18.84
CA PHE A 57 -10.73 -38.18 18.43
C PHE A 57 -11.23 -39.51 18.99
N ARG A 58 -12.39 -39.53 19.67
CA ARG A 58 -13.06 -40.76 20.17
C ARG A 58 -12.15 -41.61 21.05
N GLY A 59 -11.31 -40.95 21.85
CA GLY A 59 -10.39 -41.61 22.77
C GLY A 59 -9.13 -42.19 22.11
N GLN A 60 -8.90 -41.99 20.79
CA GLN A 60 -7.65 -42.41 20.15
C GLN A 60 -6.45 -41.65 20.73
N THR A 61 -5.48 -42.38 21.24
CA THR A 61 -4.20 -41.87 21.73
C THR A 61 -3.11 -42.15 20.72
N GLN A 62 -2.30 -41.14 20.43
CA GLN A 62 -1.11 -41.29 19.60
C GLN A 62 -0.01 -41.95 20.43
N GLU A 63 0.59 -43.01 19.90
CA GLU A 63 1.81 -43.61 20.44
C GLU A 63 3.04 -42.97 19.78
N TYR A 64 4.12 -42.86 20.55
CA TYR A 64 5.38 -42.26 20.13
C TYR A 64 6.51 -43.25 20.39
N THR A 65 7.49 -43.31 19.50
CA THR A 65 8.69 -44.14 19.69
C THR A 65 9.68 -43.42 20.60
N ASP A 66 10.40 -44.17 21.45
CA ASP A 66 11.41 -43.58 22.35
C ASP A 66 12.55 -42.92 21.56
N GLU A 67 12.95 -43.49 20.42
CA GLU A 67 13.97 -42.94 19.52
C GLU A 67 13.60 -41.53 19.01
N ASP A 68 12.34 -41.34 18.59
CA ASP A 68 11.84 -40.06 18.10
C ASP A 68 11.76 -39.01 19.22
N VAL A 69 11.39 -39.44 20.44
CA VAL A 69 11.33 -38.56 21.61
C VAL A 69 12.73 -38.09 21.97
N GLU A 70 13.70 -39.00 22.06
CA GLU A 70 15.10 -38.65 22.36
C GLU A 70 15.71 -37.75 21.29
N ARG A 71 15.45 -38.04 20.02
CA ARG A 71 15.88 -37.20 18.89
C ARG A 71 15.34 -35.77 19.02
N SER A 72 14.07 -35.64 19.38
CA SER A 72 13.41 -34.34 19.59
C SER A 72 14.00 -33.60 20.79
N ILE A 73 14.23 -34.27 21.91
CA ILE A 73 14.88 -33.70 23.09
C ILE A 73 16.28 -33.20 22.76
N ARG A 74 17.10 -34.01 22.08
CA ARG A 74 18.45 -33.61 21.63
C ARG A 74 18.40 -32.35 20.75
N HIS A 75 17.47 -32.29 19.81
CA HIS A 75 17.27 -31.12 18.96
C HIS A 75 16.87 -29.87 19.76
N LEU A 76 15.91 -29.99 20.68
CA LEU A 76 15.49 -28.86 21.53
C LEU A 76 16.59 -28.39 22.49
N GLN A 77 17.45 -29.30 22.96
CA GLN A 77 18.64 -28.97 23.76
C GLN A 77 19.66 -28.17 22.96
N GLN A 78 19.96 -28.57 21.72
CA GLN A 78 20.86 -27.83 20.82
C GLN A 78 20.40 -26.37 20.62
N HIS A 79 19.08 -26.14 20.58
CA HIS A 79 18.48 -24.81 20.42
C HIS A 79 18.21 -24.07 21.74
N GLN A 80 18.63 -24.63 22.90
CA GLN A 80 18.41 -24.04 24.23
C GLN A 80 16.91 -23.76 24.52
N LEU A 81 16.05 -24.71 24.17
CA LEU A 81 14.60 -24.64 24.39
C LEU A 81 14.10 -25.69 25.38
N TRP A 82 14.79 -26.83 25.50
CA TRP A 82 14.43 -27.87 26.46
C TRP A 82 14.54 -27.39 27.92
N GLY A 83 13.59 -27.78 28.77
CA GLY A 83 13.58 -27.46 30.20
C GLY A 83 13.16 -26.02 30.55
N LYS A 84 12.72 -25.22 29.58
CA LYS A 84 12.18 -23.87 29.85
C LYS A 84 10.74 -23.91 30.37
N GLU A 85 10.38 -22.95 31.22
CA GLU A 85 9.05 -22.87 31.82
C GLU A 85 7.94 -22.58 30.79
N THR A 86 7.05 -23.55 30.63
CA THR A 86 5.86 -23.44 29.79
C THR A 86 4.70 -22.92 30.62
N ALA A 87 3.84 -22.05 30.05
CA ALA A 87 2.61 -21.64 30.73
C ALA A 87 1.53 -22.64 30.37
N LEU A 88 0.97 -23.31 31.38
CA LEU A 88 -0.23 -24.12 31.19
C LEU A 88 -1.43 -23.18 31.08
N LEU A 89 -2.21 -23.35 30.01
CA LEU A 89 -3.51 -22.74 29.83
C LEU A 89 -4.56 -23.51 30.66
N PRO A 90 -5.61 -22.84 31.15
CA PRO A 90 -6.68 -23.52 31.87
C PRO A 90 -7.37 -24.55 30.96
N ASP A 91 -7.79 -25.67 31.54
CA ASP A 91 -8.56 -26.69 30.83
C ASP A 91 -9.92 -26.14 30.37
N VAL A 92 -10.34 -26.57 29.18
CA VAL A 92 -11.61 -26.16 28.58
C VAL A 92 -12.58 -27.33 28.59
N GLU A 93 -13.71 -27.15 29.27
CA GLU A 93 -14.81 -28.09 29.26
C GLU A 93 -15.92 -27.55 28.34
N LEU A 94 -15.98 -28.09 27.11
CA LEU A 94 -16.94 -27.67 26.10
C LEU A 94 -17.61 -28.91 25.50
N LYS A 95 -18.94 -28.93 25.55
CA LYS A 95 -19.74 -29.95 24.88
C LYS A 95 -19.93 -29.58 23.41
N LEU A 96 -19.23 -30.26 22.52
CA LEU A 96 -19.33 -30.10 21.07
C LEU A 96 -20.63 -30.76 20.55
N PRO A 97 -21.22 -30.22 19.47
CA PRO A 97 -22.30 -30.89 18.76
C PRO A 97 -21.81 -32.22 18.15
N GLN A 98 -22.75 -33.13 17.90
CA GLN A 98 -22.43 -34.42 17.29
C GLN A 98 -21.76 -34.24 15.92
N MET A 99 -20.60 -34.88 15.75
CA MET A 99 -19.91 -34.89 14.47
C MET A 99 -20.62 -35.77 13.45
N TYR A 100 -20.85 -35.25 12.25
CA TYR A 100 -21.36 -36.00 11.09
C TYR A 100 -20.41 -37.11 10.59
N GLY A 101 -19.10 -36.94 10.75
CA GLY A 101 -18.07 -37.85 10.23
C GLY A 101 -17.39 -38.67 11.32
N ASN A 102 -16.58 -39.65 10.90
CA ASN A 102 -15.78 -40.48 11.81
C ASN A 102 -14.48 -39.83 12.26
N ASP A 103 -13.99 -38.88 11.48
CA ASP A 103 -12.80 -38.08 11.72
C ASP A 103 -13.10 -36.63 11.30
N ILE A 104 -12.18 -35.71 11.62
CA ILE A 104 -12.32 -34.28 11.33
C ILE A 104 -12.46 -34.03 9.83
N ASP A 105 -11.66 -34.71 9.00
CA ASP A 105 -11.65 -34.52 7.55
C ASP A 105 -13.02 -34.88 6.94
N LYS A 106 -13.50 -36.10 7.17
CA LYS A 106 -14.84 -36.55 6.70
C LYS A 106 -15.95 -35.68 7.26
N HIS A 107 -15.84 -35.22 8.50
CA HIS A 107 -16.83 -34.31 9.08
C HIS A 107 -16.93 -33.00 8.26
N PHE A 108 -15.79 -32.38 7.95
CA PHE A 108 -15.76 -31.17 7.14
C PHE A 108 -16.12 -31.42 5.67
N SER A 109 -15.74 -32.56 5.08
CA SER A 109 -16.16 -32.92 3.72
C SER A 109 -17.68 -33.07 3.63
N LEU A 110 -18.32 -33.77 4.58
CA LEU A 110 -19.77 -33.95 4.63
C LEU A 110 -20.52 -32.64 4.88
N LEU A 111 -20.00 -31.80 5.78
CA LEU A 111 -20.53 -30.47 6.02
C LEU A 111 -20.50 -29.61 4.76
N ALA A 112 -19.35 -29.56 4.09
CA ALA A 112 -19.17 -28.79 2.87
C ALA A 112 -20.09 -29.31 1.76
N GLN A 113 -20.15 -30.63 1.55
CA GLN A 113 -21.08 -31.23 0.58
C GLN A 113 -22.54 -30.83 0.87
N LYS A 114 -23.00 -30.93 2.12
CA LYS A 114 -24.38 -30.55 2.49
C LYS A 114 -24.66 -29.06 2.23
N GLN A 115 -23.66 -28.20 2.39
CA GLN A 115 -23.77 -26.76 2.14
C GLN A 115 -23.73 -26.43 0.64
N SER A 116 -22.79 -27.00 -0.11
CA SER A 116 -22.51 -26.64 -1.51
C SER A 116 -23.32 -27.42 -2.54
N LEU A 117 -23.77 -28.65 -2.24
CA LEU A 117 -24.43 -29.54 -3.21
C LEU A 117 -25.61 -28.89 -3.95
N PRO A 118 -26.55 -28.17 -3.29
CA PRO A 118 -27.67 -27.54 -4.00
C PRO A 118 -27.22 -26.49 -5.03
N TYR A 119 -26.10 -25.82 -4.77
CA TYR A 119 -25.52 -24.83 -5.67
C TYR A 119 -24.72 -25.52 -6.78
N LEU A 120 -24.02 -26.61 -6.47
CA LEU A 120 -23.31 -27.43 -7.46
C LEU A 120 -24.28 -28.12 -8.43
N ASP A 121 -25.44 -28.58 -7.95
CA ASP A 121 -26.51 -29.13 -8.78
C ASP A 121 -27.06 -28.06 -9.73
N ALA A 122 -27.31 -26.86 -9.21
CA ALA A 122 -27.79 -25.73 -10.01
C ALA A 122 -26.73 -25.29 -11.06
N ALA A 123 -25.46 -25.25 -10.68
CA ALA A 123 -24.33 -25.00 -11.57
C ALA A 123 -24.24 -26.05 -12.68
N SER A 124 -24.38 -27.33 -12.33
CA SER A 124 -24.31 -28.45 -13.27
C SER A 124 -25.48 -28.46 -14.25
N GLN A 125 -26.68 -28.06 -13.80
CA GLN A 125 -27.84 -27.87 -14.67
C GLN A 125 -27.61 -26.74 -15.67
N LEU A 126 -27.08 -25.60 -15.21
CA LEU A 126 -26.75 -24.46 -16.07
C LEU A 126 -25.64 -24.79 -17.08
N GLN A 127 -24.65 -25.60 -16.67
CA GLN A 127 -23.56 -26.07 -17.53
C GLN A 127 -24.05 -26.97 -18.66
N ARG A 128 -25.01 -27.87 -18.39
CA ARG A 128 -25.53 -28.83 -19.38
C ARG A 128 -26.65 -28.25 -20.25
N ALA A 129 -27.22 -27.12 -19.86
CA ALA A 129 -28.32 -26.50 -20.56
C ALA A 129 -27.88 -25.90 -21.91
N ARG A 130 -28.73 -26.05 -22.92
CA ARG A 130 -28.62 -25.29 -24.17
C ARG A 130 -29.39 -24.00 -24.01
N LEU A 131 -28.71 -22.86 -24.12
CA LEU A 131 -29.33 -21.56 -23.96
C LEU A 131 -30.39 -21.28 -25.05
N PRO A 132 -31.48 -20.55 -24.71
CA PRO A 132 -32.45 -20.07 -25.68
C PRO A 132 -31.81 -19.06 -26.64
N ARG A 133 -32.46 -18.85 -27.79
CA ARG A 133 -32.01 -17.84 -28.78
C ARG A 133 -32.06 -16.45 -28.14
N MET A 134 -30.99 -15.67 -28.38
CA MET A 134 -30.90 -14.29 -27.90
C MET A 134 -31.96 -13.42 -28.60
N PRO A 135 -32.67 -12.54 -27.87
CA PRO A 135 -33.62 -11.60 -28.44
C PRO A 135 -32.94 -10.67 -29.46
N LYS A 136 -33.66 -10.31 -30.52
CA LYS A 136 -33.17 -9.34 -31.52
C LYS A 136 -33.38 -7.88 -31.12
N GLU A 137 -34.40 -7.64 -30.29
CA GLU A 137 -34.78 -6.30 -29.85
C GLU A 137 -35.18 -6.36 -28.38
N TRP A 138 -34.58 -5.47 -27.59
CA TRP A 138 -34.73 -5.37 -26.14
C TRP A 138 -35.83 -4.37 -25.77
N ALA A 139 -36.53 -4.62 -24.67
CA ALA A 139 -37.70 -3.85 -24.26
C ALA A 139 -37.27 -2.61 -23.47
N TRP A 140 -37.83 -1.45 -23.83
CA TRP A 140 -37.65 -0.20 -23.11
C TRP A 140 -38.71 -0.06 -22.01
N GLU A 141 -38.62 -0.90 -20.98
CA GLU A 141 -39.59 -0.96 -19.88
C GLU A 141 -38.89 -1.04 -18.53
N VAL A 142 -39.45 -0.36 -17.51
CA VAL A 142 -38.88 -0.33 -16.16
C VAL A 142 -39.03 -1.70 -15.50
N GLY A 143 -37.97 -2.17 -14.85
CA GLY A 143 -37.97 -3.46 -14.16
C GLY A 143 -37.59 -4.61 -15.09
N TRP A 144 -37.97 -5.83 -14.71
CA TRP A 144 -37.57 -7.04 -15.43
C TRP A 144 -38.53 -7.40 -16.57
N THR A 145 -37.96 -7.72 -17.72
CA THR A 145 -38.66 -8.28 -18.87
C THR A 145 -38.06 -9.64 -19.22
N ARG A 146 -38.91 -10.65 -19.33
CA ARG A 146 -38.60 -12.03 -19.73
C ARG A 146 -38.84 -12.20 -21.22
N TYR A 147 -37.92 -12.89 -21.89
CA TYR A 147 -37.99 -13.24 -23.31
C TYR A 147 -38.10 -14.76 -23.49
N GLY A 148 -39.25 -15.21 -23.99
CA GLY A 148 -39.53 -16.61 -24.25
C GLY A 148 -38.95 -17.12 -25.58
N PRO A 149 -39.04 -18.44 -25.85
CA PRO A 149 -38.51 -19.07 -27.07
C PRO A 149 -39.10 -18.54 -28.40
N GLY A 150 -40.26 -17.88 -28.36
CA GLY A 150 -40.97 -17.30 -29.50
C GLY A 150 -40.90 -15.77 -29.61
N ASP A 151 -39.88 -15.13 -29.02
CA ASP A 151 -39.76 -13.66 -28.89
C ASP A 151 -40.92 -13.02 -28.08
N GLU A 152 -41.65 -13.82 -27.29
CA GLU A 152 -42.68 -13.33 -26.36
C GLU A 152 -42.02 -12.51 -25.25
N ARG A 153 -42.53 -11.29 -25.02
CA ARG A 153 -42.08 -10.37 -23.97
C ARG A 153 -43.08 -10.39 -22.82
N GLN A 154 -42.60 -10.64 -21.61
CA GLN A 154 -43.44 -10.63 -20.41
C GLN A 154 -42.75 -9.84 -19.29
N SER A 155 -43.42 -8.84 -18.74
CA SER A 155 -42.94 -8.17 -17.53
C SER A 155 -43.06 -9.11 -16.32
N VAL A 156 -41.97 -9.24 -15.56
CA VAL A 156 -41.86 -10.12 -14.39
C VAL A 156 -41.26 -9.35 -13.22
N ASN A 157 -41.44 -9.86 -11.99
CA ASN A 157 -40.86 -9.20 -10.81
C ASN A 157 -39.36 -9.49 -10.64
N PHE A 158 -38.95 -10.71 -10.98
CA PHE A 158 -37.57 -11.21 -10.93
C PHE A 158 -37.47 -12.55 -11.68
N PRO A 159 -36.27 -13.01 -12.11
CA PRO A 159 -36.10 -14.32 -12.76
C PRO A 159 -36.46 -15.50 -11.84
N GLU A 160 -37.25 -16.46 -12.33
CA GLU A 160 -37.77 -17.55 -11.48
C GLU A 160 -36.80 -18.73 -11.34
N GLU A 161 -35.80 -18.84 -12.21
CA GLU A 161 -34.91 -19.98 -12.31
C GLU A 161 -33.91 -20.09 -11.13
N LYS A 162 -33.48 -21.33 -10.85
CA LYS A 162 -32.55 -21.64 -9.76
C LYS A 162 -31.12 -21.17 -10.03
N ALA A 163 -30.70 -21.13 -11.28
CA ALA A 163 -29.37 -20.68 -11.70
C ALA A 163 -29.48 -19.76 -12.92
N ILE A 164 -28.79 -18.64 -12.86
CA ILE A 164 -28.70 -17.65 -13.94
C ILE A 164 -27.26 -17.18 -14.12
N VAL A 165 -26.90 -16.80 -15.34
CA VAL A 165 -25.75 -15.94 -15.60
C VAL A 165 -26.24 -14.51 -15.65
N PHE A 166 -25.55 -13.59 -14.99
CA PHE A 166 -26.04 -12.23 -14.75
C PHE A 166 -24.89 -11.23 -14.80
N ASP A 167 -25.16 -10.06 -15.38
CA ASP A 167 -24.25 -8.94 -15.50
C ASP A 167 -25.01 -7.60 -15.37
N VAL A 168 -24.38 -6.60 -14.76
CA VAL A 168 -24.97 -5.29 -14.49
C VAL A 168 -24.04 -4.18 -14.98
N GLU A 169 -24.62 -3.22 -15.72
CA GLU A 169 -23.94 -2.02 -16.15
C GLU A 169 -24.43 -0.77 -15.41
N VAL A 170 -23.48 0.14 -15.14
CA VAL A 170 -23.66 1.34 -14.31
C VAL A 170 -23.08 2.54 -15.04
N CYS A 171 -23.87 3.61 -15.15
CA CYS A 171 -23.37 4.91 -15.63
C CYS A 171 -22.56 5.60 -14.52
N MET A 172 -21.23 5.54 -14.63
CA MET A 172 -20.32 5.98 -13.56
C MET A 172 -20.31 7.49 -13.33
N GLU A 173 -20.68 8.29 -14.34
CA GLU A 173 -20.81 9.75 -14.20
C GLU A 173 -22.04 10.16 -13.36
N GLU A 174 -23.09 9.33 -13.37
CA GLU A 174 -24.36 9.58 -12.66
C GLU A 174 -24.43 8.93 -11.27
N GLY A 175 -23.40 8.15 -10.90
CA GLY A 175 -23.22 7.59 -9.56
C GLY A 175 -23.17 6.05 -9.52
N HIS A 176 -23.73 5.47 -8.44
CA HIS A 176 -23.61 4.03 -8.13
C HIS A 176 -24.91 3.23 -8.32
N CYS A 177 -25.90 3.80 -9.02
CA CYS A 177 -27.15 3.12 -9.32
C CYS A 177 -26.98 2.18 -10.51
N PRO A 178 -27.55 0.97 -10.48
CA PRO A 178 -27.60 0.11 -11.66
C PRO A 178 -28.40 0.80 -12.76
N THR A 179 -27.88 0.77 -14.00
CA THR A 179 -28.52 1.39 -15.16
C THR A 179 -29.27 0.34 -15.97
N LEU A 180 -28.56 -0.75 -16.32
CA LEU A 180 -29.04 -1.89 -17.10
C LEU A 180 -28.54 -3.19 -16.49
N ALA A 181 -29.29 -4.27 -16.68
CA ALA A 181 -28.78 -5.61 -16.40
C ALA A 181 -29.35 -6.62 -17.38
N VAL A 182 -28.57 -7.67 -17.65
CA VAL A 182 -28.99 -8.80 -18.48
C VAL A 182 -28.76 -10.08 -17.70
N ALA A 183 -29.72 -11.01 -17.81
CA ALA A 183 -29.55 -12.37 -17.32
C ALA A 183 -29.96 -13.39 -18.37
N VAL A 184 -29.33 -14.55 -18.31
CA VAL A 184 -29.75 -15.73 -19.06
C VAL A 184 -29.88 -16.93 -18.15
N SER A 185 -30.91 -17.72 -18.41
CA SER A 185 -31.18 -18.99 -17.76
C SER A 185 -31.31 -20.09 -18.82
N PRO A 186 -31.40 -21.37 -18.42
CA PRO A 186 -31.72 -22.46 -19.34
C PRO A 186 -33.03 -22.25 -20.13
N ASN A 187 -33.97 -21.46 -19.62
CA ASN A 187 -35.33 -21.36 -20.15
C ASN A 187 -35.61 -20.06 -20.91
N ALA A 188 -34.98 -18.94 -20.50
CA ALA A 188 -35.29 -17.60 -21.01
C ALA A 188 -34.12 -16.63 -20.84
N TRP A 189 -34.13 -15.59 -21.68
CA TRP A 189 -33.34 -14.36 -21.49
C TRP A 189 -34.15 -13.35 -20.68
N TYR A 190 -33.44 -12.45 -20.00
CA TYR A 190 -34.02 -11.41 -19.17
C TYR A 190 -33.26 -10.10 -19.35
N SER A 191 -33.98 -8.99 -19.38
CA SER A 191 -33.43 -7.63 -19.30
C SER A 191 -34.02 -6.90 -18.11
N TRP A 192 -33.25 -6.00 -17.52
CA TRP A 192 -33.70 -5.10 -16.49
C TRP A 192 -33.31 -3.66 -16.84
N CYS A 193 -34.27 -2.74 -16.80
CA CYS A 193 -34.00 -1.32 -16.97
C CYS A 193 -34.31 -0.55 -15.68
N SER A 194 -33.42 0.36 -15.32
CA SER A 194 -33.60 1.22 -14.16
C SER A 194 -34.68 2.29 -14.37
N LYS A 195 -35.33 2.71 -13.28
CA LYS A 195 -36.22 3.88 -13.28
C LYS A 195 -35.49 5.14 -13.73
N ARG A 196 -34.20 5.28 -13.40
CA ARG A 196 -33.37 6.44 -13.77
C ARG A 196 -33.09 6.54 -15.27
N LEU A 197 -32.98 5.40 -15.94
CA LEU A 197 -32.77 5.35 -17.37
C LEU A 197 -34.01 5.81 -18.14
N ILE A 198 -35.19 5.34 -17.74
CA ILE A 198 -36.44 5.51 -18.49
C ILE A 198 -37.19 6.79 -18.08
N GLU A 199 -37.21 7.13 -16.80
CA GLU A 199 -37.90 8.34 -16.31
C GLU A 199 -36.99 9.57 -16.39
N ASP A 200 -37.54 10.68 -16.89
CA ASP A 200 -36.89 11.99 -16.82
C ASP A 200 -37.30 12.73 -15.54
N ARG A 201 -36.33 12.95 -14.66
CA ARG A 201 -36.48 13.75 -13.44
C ARG A 201 -35.40 14.81 -13.36
N TYR A 202 -35.75 15.97 -12.81
CA TYR A 202 -34.81 17.08 -12.63
C TYR A 202 -33.67 16.75 -11.67
N THR A 203 -33.93 15.99 -10.60
CA THR A 203 -32.91 15.57 -9.63
C THR A 203 -33.23 14.18 -9.05
N TRP A 204 -32.18 13.41 -8.77
CA TRP A 204 -32.24 12.15 -8.05
C TRP A 204 -31.58 12.30 -6.68
N SER A 205 -32.06 11.54 -5.69
CA SER A 205 -31.39 11.44 -4.40
C SER A 205 -30.00 10.82 -4.56
N SER A 206 -29.00 11.41 -3.89
CA SER A 206 -27.65 10.86 -3.76
C SER A 206 -27.61 9.64 -2.83
N ASP A 207 -28.51 9.58 -1.85
CA ASP A 207 -28.63 8.44 -0.93
C ASP A 207 -29.35 7.27 -1.60
N LEU A 208 -28.66 6.12 -1.63
CA LEU A 208 -29.17 4.88 -2.19
C LEU A 208 -30.08 4.15 -1.20
N THR A 209 -31.21 3.66 -1.70
CA THR A 209 -32.14 2.81 -0.95
C THR A 209 -32.40 1.50 -1.68
N LEU A 210 -33.06 0.54 -1.01
CA LEU A 210 -33.39 -0.75 -1.63
C LEU A 210 -34.22 -0.64 -2.91
N SER A 211 -35.01 0.44 -3.10
CA SER A 211 -35.81 0.64 -4.31
C SER A 211 -35.00 1.06 -5.54
N ASP A 212 -33.75 1.46 -5.35
CA ASP A 212 -32.84 1.81 -6.45
C ASP A 212 -32.05 0.58 -6.97
N LEU A 213 -32.22 -0.58 -6.33
CA LEU A 213 -31.46 -1.80 -6.61
C LEU A 213 -32.27 -2.84 -7.39
N ILE A 214 -31.57 -3.82 -7.98
CA ILE A 214 -32.16 -4.87 -8.80
C ILE A 214 -32.74 -5.97 -7.90
N PRO A 215 -34.05 -6.26 -7.96
CA PRO A 215 -34.64 -7.39 -7.25
C PRO A 215 -34.34 -8.70 -7.97
N LEU A 216 -33.86 -9.73 -7.26
CA LEU A 216 -33.69 -11.08 -7.84
C LEU A 216 -34.49 -12.18 -7.13
N GLU A 217 -35.08 -11.90 -5.97
CA GLU A 217 -35.79 -12.91 -5.19
C GLU A 217 -37.12 -12.41 -4.60
N THR A 218 -37.31 -11.09 -4.51
CA THR A 218 -38.47 -10.46 -3.89
C THR A 218 -39.01 -9.32 -4.75
N PRO A 219 -40.34 -9.09 -4.79
CA PRO A 219 -40.90 -7.91 -5.45
C PRO A 219 -40.42 -6.60 -4.80
N GLU A 220 -40.48 -5.47 -5.52
CA GLU A 220 -39.86 -4.19 -5.12
C GLU A 220 -40.10 -3.78 -3.65
N ASN A 221 -41.34 -3.90 -3.15
CA ASN A 221 -41.71 -3.43 -1.80
C ASN A 221 -41.62 -4.50 -0.68
N TYR A 222 -41.10 -5.68 -0.98
CA TYR A 222 -41.03 -6.79 -0.03
C TYR A 222 -39.59 -7.01 0.45
N THR A 223 -39.43 -7.37 1.73
CA THR A 223 -38.13 -7.75 2.33
C THR A 223 -38.06 -9.22 2.70
N GLN A 224 -39.10 -9.99 2.38
CA GLN A 224 -39.20 -11.42 2.61
C GLN A 224 -39.83 -12.09 1.39
N PRO A 225 -39.44 -13.35 1.09
CA PRO A 225 -40.03 -14.10 -0.01
C PRO A 225 -41.51 -14.38 0.26
N LEU A 226 -42.28 -14.49 -0.82
CA LEU A 226 -43.68 -14.93 -0.78
C LEU A 226 -43.70 -16.37 -0.24
N GLY A 227 -44.24 -16.56 0.96
CA GLY A 227 -44.22 -17.85 1.68
C GLY A 227 -43.14 -17.98 2.77
N GLY A 228 -42.32 -16.96 3.00
CA GLY A 228 -41.41 -16.87 4.15
C GLY A 228 -40.17 -17.77 4.12
N VAL A 229 -39.98 -18.56 3.04
CA VAL A 229 -38.84 -19.47 2.88
C VAL A 229 -37.96 -19.04 1.71
N TRP A 230 -36.67 -18.83 1.99
CA TRP A 230 -35.67 -18.53 0.96
C TRP A 230 -35.28 -19.76 0.17
N GLN A 231 -35.32 -19.65 -1.16
CA GLN A 231 -34.86 -20.69 -2.08
C GLN A 231 -33.34 -20.62 -2.26
N LYS A 232 -32.69 -21.77 -2.44
CA LYS A 232 -31.26 -21.82 -2.78
C LYS A 232 -31.09 -21.51 -4.26
N ARG A 233 -30.48 -20.37 -4.58
CA ARG A 233 -30.26 -19.89 -5.95
C ARG A 233 -28.77 -19.62 -6.19
N LEU A 234 -28.35 -19.79 -7.44
CA LEU A 234 -26.97 -19.53 -7.87
C LEU A 234 -26.96 -18.43 -8.93
N VAL A 235 -26.08 -17.47 -8.75
CA VAL A 235 -25.76 -16.48 -9.79
C VAL A 235 -24.32 -16.71 -10.23
N VAL A 236 -24.11 -16.84 -11.53
CA VAL A 236 -22.78 -16.91 -12.14
C VAL A 236 -22.50 -15.57 -12.84
N GLY A 237 -21.32 -15.02 -12.65
CA GLY A 237 -20.91 -13.77 -13.29
C GLY A 237 -19.40 -13.72 -13.49
N HIS A 238 -18.93 -12.69 -14.20
CA HIS A 238 -17.51 -12.38 -14.31
C HIS A 238 -17.21 -11.13 -13.49
N ASN A 239 -16.36 -11.24 -12.48
CA ASN A 239 -16.25 -10.23 -11.43
C ASN A 239 -17.60 -9.98 -10.70
N VAL A 240 -18.31 -11.08 -10.41
CA VAL A 240 -19.68 -11.10 -9.88
C VAL A 240 -19.89 -10.28 -8.60
N SER A 241 -18.81 -9.97 -7.87
CA SER A 241 -18.87 -9.15 -6.66
C SER A 241 -19.32 -7.71 -6.95
N PHE A 242 -19.03 -7.20 -8.16
CA PHE A 242 -19.52 -5.92 -8.65
C PHE A 242 -21.04 -5.98 -8.89
N ASP A 243 -21.51 -7.00 -9.62
CA ASP A 243 -22.93 -7.21 -9.89
C ASP A 243 -23.72 -7.41 -8.60
N ARG A 244 -23.15 -8.18 -7.67
CA ARG A 244 -23.73 -8.44 -6.35
C ARG A 244 -24.04 -7.16 -5.58
N ALA A 245 -23.17 -6.14 -5.68
CA ALA A 245 -23.37 -4.87 -5.00
C ALA A 245 -24.60 -4.10 -5.51
N HIS A 246 -25.24 -4.55 -6.59
CA HIS A 246 -26.44 -3.95 -7.19
C HIS A 246 -27.72 -4.77 -6.92
N ILE A 247 -27.62 -5.90 -6.24
CA ILE A 247 -28.75 -6.77 -5.93
C ILE A 247 -29.38 -6.37 -4.59
N LYS A 248 -30.68 -6.13 -4.61
CA LYS A 248 -31.47 -5.64 -3.48
C LYS A 248 -31.36 -6.54 -2.24
N GLU A 249 -31.62 -7.84 -2.39
CA GLU A 249 -31.74 -8.78 -1.26
C GLU A 249 -30.42 -9.00 -0.51
N GLN A 250 -29.29 -8.66 -1.14
CA GLN A 250 -27.96 -8.81 -0.55
C GLN A 250 -27.68 -7.79 0.56
N TYR A 251 -28.46 -6.70 0.64
CA TYR A 251 -28.35 -5.69 1.70
C TYR A 251 -29.22 -5.98 2.93
N LEU A 252 -30.09 -7.00 2.85
CA LEU A 252 -30.92 -7.41 3.98
C LEU A 252 -30.06 -8.01 5.10
N LEU A 253 -30.28 -7.56 6.34
CA LEU A 253 -29.50 -7.99 7.51
C LEU A 253 -29.54 -9.51 7.74
N LYS A 254 -30.70 -10.13 7.47
CA LYS A 254 -30.83 -11.58 7.34
C LYS A 254 -30.83 -11.91 5.85
N GLY A 255 -29.62 -12.13 5.32
CA GLY A 255 -29.41 -12.39 3.90
C GLY A 255 -30.13 -13.62 3.38
N SER A 256 -30.34 -13.63 2.06
CA SER A 256 -30.98 -14.74 1.36
C SER A 256 -30.10 -15.99 1.27
N LYS A 257 -30.63 -17.04 0.65
CA LYS A 257 -29.88 -18.27 0.33
C LYS A 257 -29.31 -18.25 -1.09
N MET A 258 -29.23 -17.08 -1.71
CA MET A 258 -28.49 -16.88 -2.95
C MET A 258 -26.98 -16.96 -2.71
N ARG A 259 -26.26 -17.57 -3.65
CA ARG A 259 -24.79 -17.60 -3.67
C ARG A 259 -24.28 -17.23 -5.05
N PHE A 260 -23.02 -16.80 -5.09
CA PHE A 260 -22.39 -16.26 -6.28
C PHE A 260 -21.17 -17.08 -6.65
N LEU A 261 -21.00 -17.33 -7.94
CA LEU A 261 -19.82 -18.00 -8.49
C LEU A 261 -19.18 -17.11 -9.55
N ASP A 262 -17.91 -16.81 -9.32
CA ASP A 262 -17.17 -15.85 -10.12
C ASP A 262 -16.22 -16.55 -11.10
N THR A 263 -16.46 -16.40 -12.40
CA THR A 263 -15.58 -16.97 -13.44
C THR A 263 -14.18 -16.36 -13.42
N MET A 264 -14.02 -15.11 -12.95
CA MET A 264 -12.70 -14.50 -12.75
C MET A 264 -11.92 -15.22 -11.63
N SER A 265 -12.58 -15.51 -10.51
CA SER A 265 -12.01 -16.28 -9.40
C SER A 265 -11.69 -17.74 -9.81
N LEU A 266 -12.57 -18.39 -10.57
CA LEU A 266 -12.31 -19.75 -11.09
C LEU A 266 -11.08 -19.76 -12.01
N HIS A 267 -10.98 -18.80 -12.94
CA HIS A 267 -9.81 -18.65 -13.79
C HIS A 267 -8.52 -18.46 -12.98
N MET A 268 -8.53 -17.61 -11.96
CA MET A 268 -7.36 -17.41 -11.07
C MET A 268 -6.94 -18.69 -10.34
N ALA A 269 -7.90 -19.55 -9.96
CA ALA A 269 -7.61 -20.82 -9.30
C ALA A 269 -7.04 -21.89 -10.25
N ILE A 270 -7.39 -21.83 -11.55
CA ILE A 270 -6.97 -22.78 -12.60
C ILE A 270 -5.66 -22.31 -13.26
N SER A 271 -5.68 -21.12 -13.89
CA SER A 271 -4.63 -20.60 -14.78
C SER A 271 -4.18 -19.18 -14.40
N GLY A 272 -4.24 -18.80 -13.13
CA GLY A 272 -3.86 -17.46 -12.68
C GLY A 272 -2.35 -17.18 -12.78
N LEU A 273 -2.00 -15.90 -12.99
CA LEU A 273 -0.62 -15.43 -13.09
C LEU A 273 -0.14 -14.73 -11.82
N THR A 274 1.13 -14.95 -11.44
CA THR A 274 1.78 -14.12 -10.42
C THR A 274 1.98 -12.69 -10.92
N GLY A 275 2.20 -11.73 -10.02
CA GLY A 275 2.40 -10.33 -10.41
C GLY A 275 3.53 -10.13 -11.43
N PHE A 276 4.63 -10.87 -11.27
CA PHE A 276 5.75 -10.84 -12.21
C PHE A 276 5.41 -11.49 -13.55
N GLN A 277 4.78 -12.67 -13.53
CA GLN A 277 4.33 -13.35 -14.76
C GLN A 277 3.28 -12.53 -15.52
N ARG A 278 2.40 -11.80 -14.83
CA ARG A 278 1.43 -10.89 -15.45
C ARG A 278 2.15 -9.78 -16.23
N SER A 279 3.18 -9.17 -15.64
CA SER A 279 3.99 -8.16 -16.34
C SER A 279 4.70 -8.73 -17.57
N LEU A 280 5.23 -9.96 -17.46
CA LEU A 280 5.84 -10.70 -18.56
C LEU A 280 4.86 -10.99 -19.70
N TRP A 281 3.69 -11.52 -19.36
CA TRP A 281 2.63 -11.86 -20.30
C TRP A 281 2.15 -10.61 -21.06
N MET A 282 1.93 -9.51 -20.34
CA MET A 282 1.58 -8.21 -20.89
C MET A 282 2.63 -7.68 -21.87
N ALA A 283 3.91 -7.80 -21.52
CA ALA A 283 5.00 -7.38 -22.40
C ALA A 283 5.06 -8.22 -23.68
N SER A 284 4.80 -9.52 -23.58
CA SER A 284 4.82 -10.47 -24.69
C SER A 284 3.65 -10.27 -25.65
N LYS A 285 2.41 -10.19 -25.16
CA LYS A 285 1.20 -10.13 -26.00
C LYS A 285 0.89 -8.71 -26.49
N TYR A 286 1.11 -7.67 -25.68
CA TYR A 286 0.82 -6.27 -26.03
C TYR A 286 2.05 -5.45 -26.50
N GLY A 287 3.20 -6.10 -26.72
CA GLY A 287 4.33 -5.49 -27.44
C GLY A 287 5.01 -4.30 -26.73
N LYS A 288 4.88 -4.14 -25.41
CA LYS A 288 5.56 -3.04 -24.70
C LYS A 288 7.06 -3.31 -24.59
N ARG A 289 7.86 -2.70 -25.49
CA ARG A 289 9.34 -2.75 -25.52
C ARG A 289 10.02 -2.56 -24.14
N LYS A 290 9.42 -1.76 -23.25
CA LYS A 290 9.92 -1.49 -21.89
C LYS A 290 9.89 -2.73 -20.98
N GLY A 291 8.82 -3.53 -21.04
CA GLY A 291 8.70 -4.76 -20.23
C GLY A 291 9.67 -5.84 -20.68
N LEU A 292 9.94 -5.95 -21.99
CA LEU A 292 10.95 -6.88 -22.53
C LEU A 292 12.37 -6.55 -22.04
N GLN A 293 12.66 -5.26 -21.82
CA GLN A 293 13.98 -4.77 -21.38
C GLN A 293 14.20 -4.99 -19.88
N GLU A 294 13.19 -4.68 -19.05
CA GLU A 294 13.19 -5.02 -17.60
C GLU A 294 13.35 -6.53 -17.37
N VAL A 295 12.76 -7.35 -18.25
CA VAL A 295 12.86 -8.80 -18.22
C VAL A 295 14.23 -9.31 -18.66
N LYS A 296 14.82 -8.73 -19.70
CA LYS A 296 16.23 -9.03 -20.09
C LYS A 296 17.21 -8.67 -18.97
N GLU A 297 16.98 -7.56 -18.29
CA GLU A 297 17.78 -7.14 -17.13
C GLU A 297 17.56 -8.04 -15.91
N HIS A 298 16.32 -8.49 -15.67
CA HIS A 298 16.00 -9.42 -14.58
C HIS A 298 16.54 -10.83 -14.83
N MET A 299 16.47 -11.35 -16.07
CA MET A 299 17.13 -12.61 -16.45
C MET A 299 18.66 -12.50 -16.34
N LYS A 300 19.25 -11.36 -16.74
CA LYS A 300 20.68 -11.07 -16.49
C LYS A 300 21.02 -11.09 -15.00
N ARG A 301 20.11 -10.60 -14.14
CA ARG A 301 20.26 -10.61 -12.67
C ARG A 301 20.06 -11.99 -12.06
N LEU A 302 19.16 -12.82 -12.60
CA LEU A 302 18.82 -14.15 -12.07
C LEU A 302 19.77 -15.27 -12.50
N GLY A 303 20.61 -15.08 -13.52
CA GLY A 303 21.51 -16.17 -13.93
C GLY A 303 22.65 -15.77 -14.86
N ARG A 304 23.83 -15.50 -14.27
CA ARG A 304 25.03 -16.22 -14.72
C ARG A 304 24.79 -17.68 -14.33
N ARG A 305 24.76 -18.58 -15.33
CA ARG A 305 24.54 -20.05 -15.28
C ARG A 305 23.11 -20.47 -15.57
N SER A 306 22.87 -20.82 -16.83
CA SER A 306 21.89 -21.85 -17.20
C SER A 306 22.45 -22.64 -18.38
N GLU A 307 23.18 -23.71 -18.07
CA GLU A 307 23.38 -24.84 -18.97
C GLU A 307 22.45 -25.94 -18.45
N GLY A 308 21.28 -26.05 -19.08
CA GLY A 308 20.23 -27.03 -18.79
C GLY A 308 19.22 -27.05 -19.95
N PRO A 309 18.42 -28.12 -20.11
CA PRO A 309 17.59 -28.31 -21.29
C PRO A 309 16.55 -27.21 -21.41
N LYS A 310 16.50 -26.57 -22.58
CA LYS A 310 15.51 -25.54 -22.92
C LYS A 310 14.13 -26.17 -23.12
N ILE A 311 13.43 -26.51 -22.03
CA ILE A 311 11.96 -26.55 -22.06
C ILE A 311 11.53 -25.11 -22.40
N GLY A 312 10.73 -24.92 -23.46
CA GLY A 312 10.46 -23.63 -24.07
C GLY A 312 10.02 -22.59 -23.04
N SER A 313 10.87 -21.59 -22.76
CA SER A 313 10.74 -20.67 -21.62
C SER A 313 9.48 -19.79 -21.59
N TRP A 314 8.58 -19.96 -22.57
CA TRP A 314 7.40 -19.15 -22.81
C TRP A 314 6.11 -19.95 -23.06
N GLU A 315 6.13 -21.30 -23.06
CA GLU A 315 4.92 -22.10 -23.30
C GLU A 315 3.80 -21.80 -22.29
N TRP A 316 4.15 -21.39 -21.08
CA TRP A 316 3.19 -20.98 -20.04
C TRP A 316 2.37 -19.74 -20.42
N VAL A 317 2.84 -18.91 -21.36
CA VAL A 317 2.14 -17.69 -21.82
C VAL A 317 0.89 -18.03 -22.63
N ASP A 318 0.88 -19.17 -23.31
CA ASP A 318 -0.22 -19.57 -24.17
C ASP A 318 -1.30 -20.39 -23.45
N ILE A 319 -1.01 -20.90 -22.25
CA ILE A 319 -1.95 -21.66 -21.40
C ILE A 319 -2.56 -20.81 -20.27
N SER A 320 -2.28 -19.50 -20.26
CA SER A 320 -2.71 -18.57 -19.22
C SER A 320 -3.03 -17.19 -19.82
N SER A 321 -3.80 -16.41 -19.09
CA SER A 321 -4.20 -15.06 -19.50
C SER A 321 -4.35 -14.15 -18.29
N ILE A 322 -4.67 -12.88 -18.57
CA ILE A 322 -5.06 -11.95 -17.52
C ILE A 322 -6.55 -11.99 -17.26
N ASN A 323 -6.95 -11.36 -16.17
CA ASN A 323 -8.23 -11.62 -15.53
C ASN A 323 -9.47 -11.02 -16.22
N ASN A 324 -9.34 -10.25 -17.31
CA ASN A 324 -10.52 -9.63 -17.94
C ASN A 324 -11.28 -10.65 -18.79
N LEU A 325 -12.59 -10.46 -18.94
CA LEU A 325 -13.46 -11.41 -19.64
C LEU A 325 -12.99 -11.70 -21.07
N ALA A 326 -12.57 -10.69 -21.83
CA ALA A 326 -12.11 -10.85 -23.21
C ALA A 326 -10.89 -11.78 -23.32
N ASP A 327 -9.87 -11.59 -22.48
CA ASP A 327 -8.65 -12.39 -22.48
C ASP A 327 -8.90 -13.80 -21.89
N VAL A 328 -9.88 -13.94 -20.99
CA VAL A 328 -10.31 -15.23 -20.43
C VAL A 328 -11.13 -16.02 -21.47
N HIS A 329 -12.06 -15.37 -22.17
CA HIS A 329 -12.86 -15.96 -23.23
C HIS A 329 -11.97 -16.41 -24.39
N ALA A 330 -11.02 -15.57 -24.82
CA ALA A 330 -10.04 -15.93 -25.84
C ALA A 330 -9.18 -17.16 -25.46
N LEU A 331 -8.89 -17.36 -24.17
CA LEU A 331 -8.11 -18.50 -23.69
C LEU A 331 -8.91 -19.82 -23.71
N TYR A 332 -10.13 -19.82 -23.20
CA TYR A 332 -10.91 -21.06 -23.00
C TYR A 332 -11.83 -21.42 -24.16
N VAL A 333 -12.37 -20.41 -24.85
CA VAL A 333 -13.37 -20.58 -25.92
C VAL A 333 -12.74 -20.25 -27.28
N GLY A 334 -11.97 -19.16 -27.33
CA GLY A 334 -11.46 -18.61 -28.58
C GLY A 334 -12.52 -17.87 -29.39
N GLY A 335 -12.19 -17.49 -30.63
CA GLY A 335 -13.10 -16.79 -31.54
C GLY A 335 -12.83 -15.28 -31.67
N GLU A 336 -13.84 -14.54 -32.13
CA GLU A 336 -13.75 -13.09 -32.35
C GLU A 336 -13.59 -12.33 -31.03
N PRO A 337 -12.71 -11.32 -30.95
CA PRO A 337 -12.53 -10.54 -29.73
C PRO A 337 -13.82 -9.82 -29.31
N LEU A 338 -14.12 -9.86 -28.01
CA LEU A 338 -15.18 -9.04 -27.43
C LEU A 338 -14.87 -7.54 -27.63
N ARG A 339 -15.84 -6.80 -28.14
CA ARG A 339 -15.74 -5.36 -28.43
C ARG A 339 -15.66 -4.58 -27.12
N LYS A 340 -14.70 -3.67 -26.99
CA LYS A 340 -14.45 -2.91 -25.74
C LYS A 340 -15.03 -1.51 -25.76
N GLU A 341 -15.44 -1.03 -26.93
CA GLU A 341 -15.77 0.38 -27.17
C GLU A 341 -17.12 0.77 -26.56
N ALA A 342 -18.11 -0.12 -26.59
CA ALA A 342 -19.43 0.12 -26.02
C ALA A 342 -19.38 0.36 -24.49
N ARG A 343 -18.46 -0.31 -23.79
CA ARG A 343 -18.25 -0.14 -22.35
C ARG A 343 -17.82 1.28 -21.98
N ASP A 344 -17.07 1.96 -22.84
CA ASP A 344 -16.58 3.31 -22.53
C ASP A 344 -17.74 4.32 -22.37
N LEU A 345 -18.91 4.06 -22.97
CA LEU A 345 -20.11 4.87 -22.78
C LEU A 345 -20.67 4.78 -21.35
N PHE A 346 -20.60 3.62 -20.69
CA PHE A 346 -20.99 3.52 -19.27
C PHE A 346 -19.99 4.20 -18.32
N VAL A 347 -18.72 4.25 -18.71
CA VAL A 347 -17.65 4.78 -17.86
C VAL A 347 -17.49 6.30 -17.99
N LYS A 348 -17.64 6.84 -19.21
CA LYS A 348 -17.35 8.25 -19.55
C LYS A 348 -18.51 8.96 -20.26
N GLY A 349 -19.59 8.24 -20.57
CA GLY A 349 -20.76 8.80 -21.23
C GLY A 349 -21.83 9.21 -20.22
N SER A 350 -22.76 10.04 -20.69
CA SER A 350 -23.90 10.51 -19.92
C SER A 350 -25.09 9.54 -20.01
N MET A 351 -26.08 9.71 -19.13
CA MET A 351 -27.32 8.94 -19.22
C MET A 351 -28.05 9.17 -20.56
N ALA A 352 -27.91 10.36 -21.17
CA ALA A 352 -28.49 10.66 -22.47
C ALA A 352 -27.87 9.81 -23.58
N ASP A 353 -26.54 9.64 -23.57
CA ASP A 353 -25.83 8.82 -24.55
C ASP A 353 -26.26 7.34 -24.47
N ILE A 354 -26.51 6.86 -23.24
CA ILE A 354 -27.01 5.50 -22.99
C ILE A 354 -28.42 5.34 -23.56
N ARG A 355 -29.29 6.34 -23.39
CA ARG A 355 -30.66 6.33 -23.95
C ARG A 355 -30.63 6.28 -25.48
N THR A 356 -29.75 7.05 -26.11
CA THR A 356 -29.63 7.07 -27.58
C THR A 356 -29.13 5.73 -28.13
N ASN A 357 -28.17 5.08 -27.47
CA ASN A 357 -27.53 3.86 -27.94
C ASN A 357 -28.05 2.58 -27.26
N PHE A 358 -29.26 2.61 -26.70
CA PHE A 358 -29.77 1.54 -25.83
C PHE A 358 -29.74 0.14 -26.43
N GLN A 359 -30.21 -0.04 -27.66
CA GLN A 359 -30.28 -1.38 -28.27
C GLN A 359 -28.88 -1.97 -28.47
N GLU A 360 -27.90 -1.14 -28.85
CA GLU A 360 -26.50 -1.55 -28.98
C GLU A 360 -25.90 -1.92 -27.62
N LEU A 361 -26.16 -1.11 -26.60
CA LEU A 361 -25.66 -1.34 -25.25
C LEU A 361 -26.28 -2.58 -24.59
N MET A 362 -27.57 -2.84 -24.80
CA MET A 362 -28.23 -4.06 -24.33
C MET A 362 -27.68 -5.30 -25.03
N GLN A 363 -27.43 -5.20 -26.34
CA GLN A 363 -26.79 -6.28 -27.09
C GLN A 363 -25.37 -6.55 -26.59
N TYR A 364 -24.61 -5.49 -26.26
CA TYR A 364 -23.30 -5.61 -25.64
C TYR A 364 -23.37 -6.37 -24.30
N CYS A 365 -24.26 -5.96 -23.39
CA CYS A 365 -24.45 -6.64 -22.10
C CYS A 365 -24.84 -8.12 -22.29
N ALA A 366 -25.71 -8.42 -23.25
CA ALA A 366 -26.13 -9.78 -23.55
C ALA A 366 -24.99 -10.65 -24.11
N LEU A 367 -24.09 -10.07 -24.91
CA LEU A 367 -22.90 -10.76 -25.41
C LEU A 367 -21.90 -11.04 -24.28
N ASP A 368 -21.73 -10.11 -23.33
CA ASP A 368 -20.87 -10.32 -22.15
C ASP A 368 -21.42 -11.44 -21.23
N VAL A 369 -22.74 -11.48 -21.03
CA VAL A 369 -23.42 -12.59 -20.33
C VAL A 369 -23.23 -13.92 -21.07
N LEU A 370 -23.35 -13.93 -22.39
CA LEU A 370 -23.14 -15.13 -23.21
C LEU A 370 -21.69 -15.62 -23.10
N ALA A 371 -20.71 -14.72 -23.27
CA ALA A 371 -19.30 -15.05 -23.15
C ALA A 371 -18.97 -15.59 -21.74
N THR A 372 -19.58 -15.01 -20.70
CA THR A 372 -19.44 -15.49 -19.32
C THR A 372 -19.98 -16.92 -19.15
N HIS A 373 -21.12 -17.25 -19.77
CA HIS A 373 -21.67 -18.61 -19.76
C HIS A 373 -20.74 -19.61 -20.45
N GLU A 374 -20.24 -19.27 -21.64
CA GLU A 374 -19.33 -20.13 -22.40
C GLU A 374 -18.03 -20.41 -21.64
N VAL A 375 -17.44 -19.37 -21.03
CA VAL A 375 -16.28 -19.49 -20.16
C VAL A 375 -16.58 -20.37 -18.96
N PHE A 376 -17.72 -20.16 -18.30
CA PHE A 376 -18.13 -20.94 -17.14
C PHE A 376 -18.25 -22.45 -17.45
N ILE A 377 -18.79 -22.80 -18.62
CA ILE A 377 -18.92 -24.21 -19.04
C ILE A 377 -17.57 -24.91 -19.08
N GLN A 378 -16.54 -24.24 -19.59
CA GLN A 378 -15.19 -24.77 -19.69
C GLN A 378 -14.47 -24.80 -18.33
N GLN A 379 -14.69 -23.78 -17.50
CA GLN A 379 -13.96 -23.64 -16.23
C GLN A 379 -14.48 -24.56 -15.12
N LEU A 380 -15.78 -24.81 -15.02
CA LEU A 380 -16.34 -25.56 -13.90
C LEU A 380 -15.71 -26.97 -13.75
N PRO A 381 -15.58 -27.79 -14.81
CA PRO A 381 -14.91 -29.10 -14.71
C PRO A 381 -13.45 -28.99 -14.29
N LEU A 382 -12.70 -28.08 -14.92
CA LEU A 382 -11.28 -27.85 -14.64
C LEU A 382 -11.05 -27.41 -13.19
N PHE A 383 -11.95 -26.58 -12.66
CA PHE A 383 -11.92 -26.17 -11.28
C PHE A 383 -12.15 -27.36 -10.33
N MET A 384 -13.12 -28.21 -10.63
CA MET A 384 -13.43 -29.39 -9.80
C MET A 384 -12.30 -30.43 -9.83
N GLU A 385 -11.60 -30.57 -10.96
CA GLU A 385 -10.39 -31.40 -11.05
C GLU A 385 -9.23 -30.81 -10.24
N ARG A 386 -9.01 -29.49 -10.35
CA ARG A 386 -7.92 -28.79 -9.67
C ARG A 386 -8.15 -28.61 -8.16
N CYS A 387 -9.41 -28.59 -7.73
CA CYS A 387 -9.86 -28.37 -6.36
C CYS A 387 -10.91 -29.44 -5.96
N PRO A 388 -10.51 -30.71 -5.82
CA PRO A 388 -11.46 -31.82 -5.63
C PRO A 388 -12.16 -31.80 -4.26
N HIS A 389 -11.56 -31.15 -3.26
CA HIS A 389 -12.13 -31.11 -1.92
C HIS A 389 -13.31 -30.12 -1.83
N PRO A 390 -14.52 -30.56 -1.39
CA PRO A 390 -15.75 -29.76 -1.44
C PRO A 390 -15.71 -28.50 -0.56
N VAL A 391 -14.86 -28.47 0.47
CA VAL A 391 -14.68 -27.30 1.34
C VAL A 391 -14.20 -26.08 0.54
N THR A 392 -13.42 -26.28 -0.53
CA THR A 392 -12.95 -25.15 -1.35
C THR A 392 -14.12 -24.41 -1.99
N LEU A 393 -15.04 -25.14 -2.62
CA LEU A 393 -16.23 -24.57 -3.23
C LEU A 393 -17.16 -23.96 -2.19
N ALA A 394 -17.42 -24.67 -1.09
CA ALA A 394 -18.26 -24.16 0.00
C ALA A 394 -17.70 -22.85 0.59
N GLY A 395 -16.39 -22.80 0.83
CA GLY A 395 -15.70 -21.60 1.32
C GLY A 395 -15.80 -20.42 0.35
N MET A 396 -15.60 -20.66 -0.96
CA MET A 396 -15.76 -19.62 -1.97
C MET A 396 -17.18 -19.06 -2.01
N LEU A 397 -18.21 -19.92 -1.94
CA LEU A 397 -19.61 -19.49 -1.93
C LEU A 397 -19.93 -18.60 -0.72
N GLU A 398 -19.44 -18.96 0.48
CA GLU A 398 -19.65 -18.15 1.70
C GLU A 398 -18.81 -16.86 1.71
N MET A 399 -17.58 -16.90 1.21
CA MET A 399 -16.75 -15.70 1.05
C MET A 399 -17.37 -14.69 0.07
N GLY A 400 -18.11 -15.17 -0.95
CA GLY A 400 -18.78 -14.30 -1.91
C GLY A 400 -19.93 -13.46 -1.32
N VAL A 401 -20.41 -13.78 -0.11
CA VAL A 401 -21.55 -13.11 0.54
C VAL A 401 -21.16 -12.23 1.73
N CYS A 402 -19.94 -11.67 1.73
CA CYS A 402 -19.49 -10.71 2.75
C CYS A 402 -20.45 -9.52 2.92
N TYR A 403 -20.62 -9.08 4.16
CA TYR A 403 -21.57 -8.03 4.56
C TYR A 403 -20.97 -7.17 5.68
N LEU A 404 -20.99 -5.84 5.52
CA LEU A 404 -20.51 -4.90 6.52
C LEU A 404 -21.64 -3.95 6.94
N PRO A 405 -22.23 -4.12 8.14
CA PRO A 405 -23.23 -3.19 8.63
C PRO A 405 -22.59 -1.84 8.97
N VAL A 406 -23.29 -0.76 8.63
CA VAL A 406 -22.91 0.62 8.95
C VAL A 406 -24.12 1.40 9.45
N ASN A 407 -23.86 2.53 10.08
CA ASN A 407 -24.90 3.47 10.50
C ASN A 407 -24.49 4.90 10.12
N GLN A 408 -25.24 5.89 10.59
CA GLN A 408 -24.98 7.31 10.38
C GLN A 408 -23.55 7.77 10.68
N ASN A 409 -22.82 7.06 11.56
CA ASN A 409 -21.43 7.38 11.86
C ASN A 409 -20.51 7.23 10.64
N TRP A 410 -20.90 6.45 9.62
CA TRP A 410 -20.13 6.36 8.38
C TRP A 410 -20.01 7.70 7.66
N LYS A 411 -21.14 8.41 7.43
CA LYS A 411 -21.14 9.72 6.77
C LYS A 411 -20.33 10.73 7.59
N ARG A 412 -20.61 10.79 8.89
CA ARG A 412 -19.88 11.63 9.82
C ARG A 412 -18.37 11.36 9.79
N TYR A 413 -17.96 10.10 9.80
CA TYR A 413 -16.54 9.74 9.73
C TYR A 413 -15.88 10.22 8.44
N VAL A 414 -16.53 10.03 7.29
CA VAL A 414 -15.98 10.48 6.01
C VAL A 414 -15.86 12.01 5.98
N GLU A 415 -16.89 12.72 6.44
CA GLU A 415 -16.90 14.19 6.51
C GLU A 415 -15.87 14.72 7.51
N ASP A 416 -15.86 14.24 8.75
CA ASP A 416 -14.94 14.67 9.81
C ASP A 416 -13.47 14.39 9.42
N ALA A 417 -13.20 13.22 8.83
CA ALA A 417 -11.85 12.86 8.36
C ALA A 417 -11.41 13.74 7.18
N GLN A 418 -12.32 14.03 6.23
CA GLN A 418 -12.04 14.90 5.10
C GLN A 418 -11.79 16.35 5.54
N ASN A 419 -12.65 16.89 6.41
CA ASN A 419 -12.51 18.24 6.97
C ASN A 419 -11.19 18.39 7.74
N THR A 420 -10.88 17.42 8.61
CA THR A 420 -9.61 17.41 9.36
C THR A 420 -8.40 17.34 8.41
N TYR A 421 -8.47 16.51 7.37
CA TYR A 421 -7.42 16.43 6.35
C TYR A 421 -7.21 17.77 5.63
N GLU A 422 -8.28 18.46 5.24
CA GLU A 422 -8.21 19.76 4.57
C GLU A 422 -7.69 20.88 5.49
N GLU A 423 -8.08 20.87 6.77
CA GLU A 423 -7.55 21.77 7.79
C GLU A 423 -6.04 21.57 7.98
N LEU A 424 -5.60 20.33 8.15
CA LEU A 424 -4.19 19.99 8.27
C LEU A 424 -3.41 20.36 7.00
N GLN A 425 -4.00 20.14 5.81
CA GLN A 425 -3.38 20.52 4.54
C GLN A 425 -3.21 22.05 4.45
N ARG A 426 -4.21 22.83 4.89
CA ARG A 426 -4.12 24.30 4.98
C ARG A 426 -3.08 24.75 6.00
N GLU A 427 -3.05 24.16 7.19
CA GLU A 427 -2.06 24.45 8.24
C GLU A 427 -0.64 24.17 7.76
N MET A 428 -0.42 23.02 7.12
CA MET A 428 0.86 22.64 6.53
C MET A 428 1.26 23.62 5.43
N LYS A 429 0.34 23.98 4.53
CA LYS A 429 0.62 24.95 3.47
C LYS A 429 1.05 26.30 4.05
N LYS A 430 0.34 26.80 5.07
CA LYS A 430 0.72 28.04 5.78
C LYS A 430 2.10 27.94 6.43
N SER A 431 2.38 26.81 7.08
CA SER A 431 3.70 26.54 7.69
C SER A 431 4.82 26.58 6.65
N LEU A 432 4.59 25.98 5.48
CA LEU A 432 5.54 26.00 4.36
C LEU A 432 5.72 27.40 3.76
N MET A 433 4.63 28.18 3.65
CA MET A 433 4.70 29.57 3.20
C MET A 433 5.60 30.40 4.12
N ILE A 434 5.39 30.31 5.44
CA ILE A 434 6.22 31.04 6.42
C ILE A 434 7.70 30.63 6.27
N LEU A 435 8.01 29.35 6.11
CA LEU A 435 9.40 28.91 5.90
C LEU A 435 10.02 29.46 4.61
N ALA A 436 9.23 29.57 3.53
CA ALA A 436 9.69 30.15 2.28
C ALA A 436 9.94 31.66 2.42
N ASP A 437 9.05 32.37 3.12
CA ASP A 437 9.15 33.80 3.38
C ASP A 437 10.36 34.10 4.29
N ASP A 438 10.54 33.33 5.37
CA ASP A 438 11.69 33.42 6.28
C ASP A 438 13.01 33.15 5.55
N ALA A 439 13.03 32.15 4.66
CA ALA A 439 14.21 31.88 3.84
C ALA A 439 14.49 33.04 2.88
N CYS A 440 13.47 33.63 2.26
CA CYS A 440 13.64 34.77 1.35
C CYS A 440 14.29 35.99 2.05
N GLN A 441 13.99 36.21 3.34
CA GLN A 441 14.60 37.28 4.13
C GLN A 441 16.12 37.11 4.29
N LEU A 442 16.66 35.89 4.18
CA LEU A 442 18.11 35.64 4.27
C LEU A 442 18.91 36.19 3.08
N LEU A 443 18.24 36.75 2.07
CA LEU A 443 18.88 37.56 1.04
C LEU A 443 19.52 38.82 1.63
N GLU A 444 18.91 39.38 2.69
CA GLU A 444 19.48 40.49 3.45
C GLU A 444 20.78 40.01 4.13
N ASP A 445 21.89 40.71 3.88
CA ASP A 445 23.25 40.39 4.33
C ASP A 445 23.87 39.08 3.80
N GLU A 446 23.32 38.49 2.73
CA GLU A 446 23.81 37.23 2.11
C GLU A 446 23.89 36.03 3.07
N ARG A 447 23.10 36.03 4.15
CA ARG A 447 23.11 35.00 5.20
C ARG A 447 22.74 33.60 4.71
N TYR A 448 22.09 33.50 3.55
CA TYR A 448 21.80 32.22 2.91
C TYR A 448 23.06 31.41 2.58
N LYS A 449 24.24 32.05 2.46
CA LYS A 449 25.53 31.36 2.21
C LYS A 449 25.99 30.52 3.40
N ASP A 450 25.52 30.81 4.62
CA ASP A 450 25.84 30.03 5.82
C ASP A 450 24.91 28.82 5.99
N ASP A 451 23.86 28.69 5.17
CA ASP A 451 22.87 27.62 5.26
C ASP A 451 23.09 26.52 4.20
N PRO A 452 23.48 25.29 4.62
CA PRO A 452 23.77 24.19 3.71
C PRO A 452 22.61 23.73 2.81
N TRP A 453 21.36 24.00 3.19
CA TRP A 453 20.19 23.61 2.42
C TRP A 453 19.87 24.60 1.29
N LEU A 454 20.37 25.83 1.37
CA LEU A 454 20.01 26.92 0.46
C LEU A 454 21.04 27.20 -0.64
N TRP A 455 22.20 26.53 -0.63
CA TRP A 455 23.30 26.75 -1.57
C TRP A 455 22.94 26.57 -3.05
N ASP A 456 22.07 25.61 -3.38
CA ASP A 456 21.72 25.34 -4.79
C ASP A 456 20.50 26.13 -5.28
N LEU A 457 19.94 27.01 -4.45
CA LEU A 457 18.80 27.82 -4.86
C LEU A 457 19.25 29.00 -5.71
N ASP A 458 18.42 29.38 -6.68
CA ASP A 458 18.71 30.48 -7.60
C ASP A 458 18.34 31.83 -6.95
N TRP A 459 19.34 32.46 -6.34
CA TRP A 459 19.25 33.74 -5.64
C TRP A 459 19.30 34.96 -6.57
N ASP A 460 19.31 34.78 -7.90
CA ASP A 460 19.34 35.90 -8.84
C ASP A 460 18.09 36.78 -8.74
N VAL A 461 18.34 38.07 -8.59
CA VAL A 461 17.32 39.10 -8.43
C VAL A 461 17.07 39.81 -9.76
N GLN A 462 15.80 40.12 -10.05
CA GLN A 462 15.47 40.96 -11.20
C GLN A 462 15.53 42.44 -10.86
N ASP A 463 16.35 43.19 -11.60
CA ASP A 463 16.41 44.64 -11.52
C ASP A 463 15.11 45.31 -11.96
N PHE A 464 14.74 46.35 -11.22
CA PHE A 464 13.59 47.19 -11.53
C PHE A 464 13.88 48.08 -12.75
N LYS A 465 13.09 47.97 -13.82
CA LYS A 465 13.30 48.72 -15.08
C LYS A 465 12.24 49.81 -15.28
N GLN A 466 12.66 51.06 -15.19
CA GLN A 466 11.83 52.25 -15.43
C GLN A 466 11.63 52.54 -16.94
N LYS A 467 10.57 53.29 -17.29
CA LYS A 467 10.34 53.76 -18.66
C LYS A 467 11.42 54.77 -19.06
N LYS A 468 12.24 54.41 -20.06
CA LYS A 468 13.16 55.37 -20.69
C LYS A 468 12.36 56.33 -21.57
N ILE A 469 12.63 57.63 -21.45
CA ILE A 469 12.10 58.66 -22.35
C ILE A 469 12.63 58.37 -23.77
N PRO A 470 11.79 58.30 -24.81
CA PRO A 470 12.27 58.11 -26.17
C PRO A 470 12.97 59.40 -26.63
N VAL A 471 14.30 59.39 -26.70
CA VAL A 471 15.03 60.48 -27.36
C VAL A 471 14.72 60.39 -28.85
N SER A 472 13.96 61.37 -29.35
CA SER A 472 13.63 61.50 -30.78
C SER A 472 14.91 61.52 -31.61
N LYS A 473 15.02 60.58 -32.57
CA LYS A 473 16.14 60.49 -33.53
C LYS A 473 16.37 61.76 -34.37
N LYS A 474 15.48 62.77 -34.31
CA LYS A 474 15.68 64.09 -34.93
C LYS A 474 16.66 64.99 -34.17
N LYS A 475 16.75 64.90 -32.84
CA LYS A 475 17.67 65.75 -32.04
C LYS A 475 19.13 65.32 -32.16
N ALA A 476 19.40 64.01 -32.23
CA ALA A 476 20.76 63.48 -32.39
C ALA A 476 21.38 63.79 -33.78
N LYS A 477 20.55 64.05 -34.80
CA LYS A 477 21.02 64.43 -36.14
C LYS A 477 21.29 65.95 -36.24
N GLN A 478 20.52 66.77 -35.52
CA GLN A 478 20.74 68.21 -35.41
C GLN A 478 21.92 68.57 -34.51
N GLU A 479 22.19 67.82 -33.43
CA GLU A 479 23.38 68.02 -32.57
C GLU A 479 24.70 67.59 -33.25
N ALA A 480 24.65 66.64 -34.19
CA ALA A 480 25.81 66.21 -34.97
C ALA A 480 26.17 67.17 -36.12
N GLU A 481 25.20 67.90 -36.68
CA GLU A 481 25.43 68.94 -37.70
C GLU A 481 25.78 70.30 -37.04
N ALA A 482 25.28 70.58 -35.83
CA ALA A 482 25.58 71.81 -35.08
C ALA A 482 27.00 71.83 -34.44
N THR A 483 27.66 70.68 -34.29
CA THR A 483 29.05 70.62 -33.79
C THR A 483 30.11 70.81 -34.89
N ALA A 484 29.73 70.83 -36.18
CA ALA A 484 30.63 71.02 -37.30
C ALA A 484 30.72 72.47 -37.82
N ALA A 485 29.81 73.35 -37.44
CA ALA A 485 29.72 74.71 -37.99
C ALA A 485 29.43 75.77 -36.92
N ALA A 486 30.43 76.12 -36.10
CA ALA A 486 30.56 77.43 -35.46
C ALA A 486 31.89 77.54 -34.67
N LYS A 487 33.00 77.78 -35.39
CA LYS A 487 34.06 78.69 -34.94
C LYS A 487 33.76 80.03 -35.59
N GLU A 488 33.84 81.11 -34.80
CA GLU A 488 33.77 82.54 -35.18
C GLU A 488 32.41 82.99 -35.76
N ASN A 489 31.86 84.18 -35.52
CA ASN A 489 31.95 85.24 -34.51
C ASN A 489 30.81 86.23 -34.89
N VAL A 490 30.31 87.03 -33.94
CA VAL A 490 29.45 88.25 -34.09
C VAL A 490 27.91 88.06 -34.01
N PRO A 491 27.17 88.98 -33.33
CA PRO A 491 25.95 88.68 -32.57
C PRO A 491 24.64 89.18 -33.20
N GLU A 492 23.53 88.73 -32.57
CA GLU A 492 22.15 89.26 -32.52
C GLU A 492 21.61 90.03 -33.73
N ASP A 493 20.55 89.51 -34.37
CA ASP A 493 19.25 90.21 -34.36
C ASP A 493 18.06 89.45 -35.01
N TRP A 494 16.87 89.76 -34.48
CA TRP A 494 15.48 89.61 -34.95
C TRP A 494 14.79 88.23 -35.15
N ASN A 495 13.87 87.97 -34.22
CA ASN A 495 12.42 87.79 -34.45
C ASN A 495 11.97 87.21 -35.80
N GLU A 496 11.50 85.97 -35.75
CA GLU A 496 10.26 85.60 -36.45
C GLU A 496 9.16 85.41 -35.40
N ASP A 497 8.22 86.34 -35.47
CA ASP A 497 6.94 86.45 -34.77
C ASP A 497 6.06 85.20 -35.02
N PRO A 498 5.83 84.32 -34.02
CA PRO A 498 4.70 83.42 -34.07
C PRO A 498 3.47 84.22 -33.63
N GLY A 499 2.56 84.44 -34.59
CA GLY A 499 1.35 85.23 -34.44
C GLY A 499 0.42 84.84 -33.27
N PRO A 500 -0.74 85.51 -33.17
CA PRO A 500 -1.46 85.66 -31.92
C PRO A 500 -1.77 84.32 -31.22
N PRO A 501 -1.70 84.27 -29.88
CA PRO A 501 -2.00 83.08 -29.08
C PRO A 501 -3.38 82.52 -29.46
N SER A 502 -3.51 81.21 -29.59
CA SER A 502 -4.83 80.58 -29.75
C SER A 502 -5.67 80.81 -28.48
N GLU A 503 -7.00 80.76 -28.57
CA GLU A 503 -7.93 81.05 -27.46
C GLU A 503 -7.70 80.19 -26.18
N GLU A 504 -6.86 79.16 -26.24
CA GLU A 504 -6.44 78.34 -25.09
C GLU A 504 -5.29 78.96 -24.26
N GLU A 505 -4.54 79.93 -24.79
CA GLU A 505 -3.40 80.58 -24.11
C GLU A 505 -3.77 81.88 -23.37
N GLN A 506 -4.97 82.43 -23.60
CA GLN A 506 -5.48 83.64 -22.90
C GLN A 506 -6.35 83.34 -21.66
N ALA A 507 -6.77 82.10 -21.46
CA ALA A 507 -7.27 81.65 -20.17
C ALA A 507 -6.05 81.27 -19.32
N GLY A 508 -5.67 82.14 -18.38
CA GLY A 508 -4.50 81.94 -17.52
C GLY A 508 -4.30 80.48 -17.13
N LEU A 509 -3.11 79.95 -17.43
CA LEU A 509 -2.65 78.58 -17.19
C LEU A 509 -3.39 77.95 -16.00
N HIS A 510 -4.40 77.15 -16.31
CA HIS A 510 -5.18 76.48 -15.29
C HIS A 510 -4.20 75.65 -14.43
N PRO A 511 -4.22 75.71 -13.09
CA PRO A 511 -3.29 74.98 -12.24
C PRO A 511 -3.22 73.47 -12.55
N SER A 512 -4.32 72.94 -13.11
CA SER A 512 -4.41 71.57 -13.61
C SER A 512 -3.52 71.27 -14.82
N GLY A 513 -3.22 72.25 -15.68
CA GLY A 513 -2.34 72.10 -16.84
C GLY A 513 -0.87 71.97 -16.43
N GLU A 514 -0.41 72.85 -15.53
CA GLU A 514 0.92 72.77 -14.90
C GLU A 514 1.07 71.46 -14.09
N LEU A 515 0.03 71.10 -13.33
CA LEU A 515 0.00 69.82 -12.60
C LEU A 515 0.06 68.63 -13.57
N LEU A 516 -0.67 68.67 -14.69
CA LEU A 516 -0.64 67.63 -15.72
C LEU A 516 0.73 67.53 -16.37
N GLN A 517 1.44 68.65 -16.56
CA GLN A 517 2.79 68.69 -17.12
C GLN A 517 3.81 68.10 -16.13
N ARG A 518 3.72 68.46 -14.84
CA ARG A 518 4.48 67.81 -13.74
C ARG A 518 4.16 66.31 -13.62
N ILE A 519 2.90 65.90 -13.82
CA ILE A 519 2.48 64.49 -13.85
C ILE A 519 3.05 63.78 -15.09
N LYS A 520 3.07 64.43 -16.25
CA LYS A 520 3.69 63.88 -17.48
C LYS A 520 5.20 63.69 -17.32
N GLU A 521 5.89 64.58 -16.61
CA GLU A 521 7.31 64.43 -16.27
C GLU A 521 7.55 63.22 -15.34
N THR A 522 6.61 62.95 -14.42
CA THR A 522 6.69 61.78 -13.51
C THR A 522 6.38 60.44 -14.18
N VAL A 523 5.91 60.41 -15.44
CA VAL A 523 5.73 59.18 -16.23
C VAL A 523 7.06 58.43 -16.43
N SER A 524 8.19 59.14 -16.41
CA SER A 524 9.53 58.54 -16.47
C SER A 524 9.85 57.65 -15.26
N TYR A 525 9.26 57.94 -14.10
CA TYR A 525 9.39 57.13 -12.88
C TYR A 525 8.50 55.89 -12.87
N LEU A 526 7.57 55.75 -13.84
CA LEU A 526 6.70 54.58 -13.93
C LEU A 526 7.47 53.34 -14.45
N PRO A 527 7.13 52.14 -13.96
CA PRO A 527 7.71 50.89 -14.46
C PRO A 527 7.48 50.73 -15.98
N LYS A 528 8.51 50.25 -16.70
CA LYS A 528 8.40 49.96 -18.16
C LYS A 528 7.36 48.89 -18.45
N ARG A 529 7.25 47.90 -17.57
CA ARG A 529 6.24 46.84 -17.53
C ARG A 529 5.96 46.54 -16.06
N ARG A 530 4.74 46.09 -15.71
CA ARG A 530 4.47 45.55 -14.37
C ARG A 530 5.36 44.30 -14.17
N GLN A 531 6.45 44.45 -13.42
CA GLN A 531 7.38 43.36 -13.11
C GLN A 531 6.86 42.59 -11.89
N HIS A 532 6.88 41.26 -11.96
CA HIS A 532 6.40 40.39 -10.87
C HIS A 532 7.47 40.29 -9.78
N LEU A 533 7.16 40.81 -8.59
CA LEU A 533 8.02 40.81 -7.39
C LEU A 533 9.50 41.16 -7.68
N PRO A 534 9.81 42.37 -8.17
CA PRO A 534 11.19 42.83 -8.30
C PRO A 534 11.89 42.78 -6.91
N ALA A 535 13.21 42.68 -6.89
CA ALA A 535 14.01 42.48 -5.66
C ALA A 535 13.92 41.10 -4.97
N HIS A 536 13.11 40.16 -5.48
CA HIS A 536 13.00 38.80 -4.91
C HIS A 536 13.77 37.75 -5.75
N PRO A 537 14.32 36.70 -5.10
CA PRO A 537 15.00 35.59 -5.77
C PRO A 537 14.13 34.90 -6.83
N SER A 538 14.78 34.37 -7.87
CA SER A 538 14.10 33.61 -8.93
C SER A 538 13.34 32.40 -8.39
N TRP A 539 13.92 31.67 -7.42
CA TRP A 539 13.29 30.50 -6.81
C TRP A 539 12.01 30.87 -6.05
N TYR A 540 12.01 31.98 -5.32
CA TYR A 540 10.87 32.44 -4.51
C TYR A 540 9.74 32.97 -5.40
N ARG A 541 10.07 33.73 -6.45
CA ARG A 541 9.09 34.21 -7.44
C ARG A 541 8.31 33.08 -8.10
N LYS A 542 8.96 31.93 -8.36
CA LYS A 542 8.30 30.72 -8.89
C LYS A 542 7.27 30.12 -7.92
N LEU A 543 7.35 30.42 -6.63
CA LEU A 543 6.40 29.96 -5.60
C LEU A 543 5.23 30.92 -5.40
N CYS A 544 5.26 32.11 -5.99
CA CYS A 544 4.21 33.11 -5.89
C CYS A 544 3.28 33.05 -7.12
N VAL A 545 1.98 33.25 -6.91
CA VAL A 545 1.03 33.44 -8.02
C VAL A 545 1.45 34.65 -8.85
N LYS A 546 1.27 34.62 -10.18
CA LYS A 546 1.58 35.76 -11.04
C LYS A 546 0.53 36.86 -10.90
N MET A 547 0.98 38.12 -10.89
CA MET A 547 0.12 39.31 -10.80
C MET A 547 -0.91 39.44 -11.95
N SER A 548 -0.77 38.67 -13.04
CA SER A 548 -1.67 38.70 -14.19
C SER A 548 -2.78 37.65 -14.15
N GLU A 549 -2.74 36.69 -13.22
CA GLU A 549 -3.57 35.48 -13.25
C GLU A 549 -4.69 35.47 -12.19
N ALA A 550 -4.69 36.38 -11.21
CA ALA A 550 -5.68 36.43 -10.13
C ALA A 550 -6.19 37.87 -9.88
N GLU A 551 -7.51 38.03 -9.73
CA GLU A 551 -8.15 39.32 -9.39
C GLU A 551 -7.80 39.76 -7.95
N ASP A 552 -7.76 38.81 -7.00
CA ASP A 552 -7.34 39.01 -5.60
C ASP A 552 -5.89 38.57 -5.36
N TRP A 553 -4.95 39.13 -6.13
CA TRP A 553 -3.54 38.78 -6.01
C TRP A 553 -2.94 39.24 -4.66
N SER A 554 -2.28 38.33 -3.94
CA SER A 554 -1.50 38.65 -2.74
C SER A 554 -0.05 38.17 -2.86
N PRO A 555 0.93 38.94 -2.34
CA PRO A 555 2.33 38.52 -2.30
C PRO A 555 2.53 37.40 -1.28
N GLY A 556 3.24 36.33 -1.67
CA GLY A 556 3.61 35.21 -0.79
C GLY A 556 3.74 33.90 -1.55
N ALA A 557 4.50 32.95 -0.99
CA ALA A 557 4.82 31.65 -1.59
C ALA A 557 3.63 30.65 -1.63
N SER A 558 2.47 31.08 -2.10
CA SER A 558 1.21 30.33 -2.05
C SER A 558 1.14 29.09 -2.97
N LEU A 559 2.09 28.90 -3.89
CA LEU A 559 2.19 27.72 -4.76
C LEU A 559 3.05 26.60 -4.14
N ILE A 560 3.64 26.81 -2.96
CA ILE A 560 4.49 25.79 -2.32
C ILE A 560 3.71 24.51 -1.99
N SER A 561 4.33 23.36 -2.26
CA SER A 561 3.77 22.04 -1.95
C SER A 561 4.87 21.02 -1.64
N LEU A 562 4.55 19.96 -0.89
CA LEU A 562 5.50 18.87 -0.56
C LEU A 562 6.08 18.15 -1.79
N GLN A 563 5.49 18.30 -2.97
CA GLN A 563 5.98 17.69 -4.20
C GLN A 563 7.16 18.47 -4.80
N MET A 564 7.36 19.73 -4.38
CA MET A 564 8.43 20.57 -4.92
C MET A 564 9.78 20.19 -4.31
N ARG A 565 10.83 20.19 -5.15
CA ARG A 565 12.21 19.87 -4.72
C ARG A 565 12.77 20.88 -3.71
N VAL A 566 12.26 22.11 -3.70
CA VAL A 566 12.67 23.17 -2.77
C VAL A 566 12.14 22.92 -1.35
N THR A 567 11.03 22.20 -1.19
CA THR A 567 10.36 22.05 0.12
C THR A 567 11.18 21.29 1.16
N PRO A 568 11.80 20.13 0.86
CA PRO A 568 12.73 19.48 1.79
C PRO A 568 13.89 20.38 2.26
N LYS A 569 14.36 21.27 1.38
CA LYS A 569 15.45 22.22 1.67
C LYS A 569 14.98 23.33 2.60
N LEU A 570 13.84 23.96 2.31
CA LEU A 570 13.24 24.99 3.19
C LEU A 570 12.87 24.47 4.58
N MET A 571 12.49 23.18 4.67
CA MET A 571 12.24 22.52 5.94
C MET A 571 13.53 22.14 6.69
N GLY A 572 14.70 22.31 6.08
CA GLY A 572 16.00 21.95 6.65
C GLY A 572 16.08 20.47 7.02
N LEU A 573 15.56 19.56 6.17
CA LEU A 573 15.51 18.15 6.50
C LEU A 573 16.91 17.54 6.67
N THR A 574 17.07 16.72 7.71
CA THR A 574 18.30 16.01 8.06
C THR A 574 18.09 14.50 8.00
N TRP A 575 19.14 13.78 7.63
CA TRP A 575 19.26 12.34 7.73
C TRP A 575 20.36 11.99 8.74
N ASP A 576 20.03 11.41 9.88
CA ASP A 576 20.97 11.14 10.98
C ASP A 576 21.76 12.39 11.42
N GLY A 577 21.13 13.57 11.36
CA GLY A 577 21.75 14.85 11.68
C GLY A 577 22.55 15.50 10.54
N PHE A 578 22.67 14.84 9.39
CA PHE A 578 23.32 15.41 8.19
C PHE A 578 22.31 16.08 7.25
N PRO A 579 22.62 17.22 6.63
CA PRO A 579 21.68 17.94 5.77
C PRO A 579 21.36 17.15 4.49
N LEU A 580 20.09 17.10 4.11
CA LEU A 580 19.64 16.53 2.83
C LEU A 580 20.02 17.43 1.65
N HIS A 581 20.45 16.80 0.57
CA HIS A 581 20.84 17.46 -0.67
C HIS A 581 20.32 16.66 -1.87
N TYR A 582 19.98 17.36 -2.97
CA TYR A 582 19.42 16.75 -4.17
C TYR A 582 20.35 16.94 -5.36
N THR A 583 20.60 15.87 -6.11
CA THR A 583 21.36 15.91 -7.36
C THR A 583 20.53 15.32 -8.51
N ASP A 584 20.69 15.82 -9.74
CA ASP A 584 19.91 15.32 -10.88
C ASP A 584 20.26 13.87 -11.26
N LYS A 585 21.51 13.46 -11.05
CA LYS A 585 21.99 12.12 -11.38
C LYS A 585 21.60 11.06 -10.35
N HIS A 586 21.77 11.36 -9.06
CA HIS A 586 21.59 10.38 -7.97
C HIS A 586 20.31 10.60 -7.13
N GLY A 587 19.59 11.70 -7.35
CA GLY A 587 18.39 12.05 -6.59
C GLY A 587 18.71 12.59 -5.20
N TRP A 588 17.81 12.33 -4.24
CA TRP A 588 18.00 12.75 -2.84
C TRP A 588 19.06 11.93 -2.11
N GLY A 589 19.92 12.64 -1.39
CA GLY A 589 20.96 12.11 -0.51
C GLY A 589 21.24 13.06 0.65
N TYR A 590 22.35 12.86 1.35
CA TYR A 590 22.79 13.70 2.47
C TYR A 590 24.30 13.95 2.41
N LEU A 591 24.73 15.07 3.01
CA LEU A 591 26.12 15.54 2.98
C LEU A 591 26.85 15.23 4.27
N VAL A 592 27.98 14.53 4.15
CA VAL A 592 28.84 14.15 5.27
C VAL A 592 30.17 14.93 5.17
N PRO A 593 30.53 15.74 6.17
CA PRO A 593 31.71 16.60 6.12
C PRO A 593 33.00 15.81 6.35
N GLY A 594 34.08 16.14 5.62
CA GLY A 594 35.41 15.54 5.80
C GLY A 594 36.08 15.02 4.52
N ARG A 595 35.67 15.50 3.34
CA ARG A 595 36.33 15.22 2.05
C ARG A 595 37.44 16.26 1.83
N ARG A 596 38.70 15.82 1.70
CA ARG A 596 39.85 16.75 1.56
C ARG A 596 40.35 16.93 0.13
N ASN A 597 40.05 15.98 -0.75
CA ASN A 597 40.55 16.00 -2.13
C ASN A 597 39.89 17.07 -3.01
N ASN A 598 38.95 17.86 -2.47
CA ASN A 598 38.21 18.89 -3.18
C ASN A 598 38.14 20.22 -2.39
N LEU A 599 39.15 20.48 -1.55
CA LEU A 599 39.28 21.72 -0.77
C LEU A 599 40.40 22.56 -1.38
N ASP A 600 40.05 23.71 -1.97
CA ASP A 600 41.02 24.60 -2.63
C ASP A 600 41.12 25.99 -1.95
N THR A 601 40.12 26.44 -1.18
CA THR A 601 40.07 27.83 -0.65
C THR A 601 39.69 27.96 0.84
N SER A 602 39.92 29.14 1.43
CA SER A 602 39.54 29.48 2.81
C SER A 602 38.02 29.61 3.01
N GLU A 603 37.26 29.93 1.95
CA GLU A 603 35.79 29.94 1.96
C GLU A 603 35.21 28.52 2.08
N ASP A 604 35.86 27.52 1.49
CA ASP A 604 35.47 26.11 1.59
C ASP A 604 35.54 25.56 3.03
N THR A 605 36.32 26.21 3.90
CA THR A 605 36.41 25.83 5.32
C THR A 605 35.15 26.24 6.09
N LYS A 606 34.45 27.31 5.67
CA LYS A 606 33.18 27.74 6.29
C LYS A 606 32.04 26.75 6.02
N ILE A 607 32.03 26.15 4.82
CA ILE A 607 31.08 25.10 4.40
C ILE A 607 31.14 23.89 5.34
N ILE A 608 32.36 23.42 5.65
CA ILE A 608 32.58 22.32 6.59
C ILE A 608 32.07 22.70 7.99
N LEU A 609 32.43 23.89 8.48
CA LEU A 609 32.06 24.36 9.81
C LEU A 609 30.54 24.49 10.00
N ALA A 610 29.80 24.88 8.95
CA ALA A 610 28.34 24.98 8.98
C ALA A 610 27.69 23.59 9.19
N ILE A 611 28.13 22.58 8.44
CA ILE A 611 27.61 21.20 8.56
C ILE A 611 28.06 20.57 9.88
N GLU A 612 29.30 20.82 10.31
CA GLU A 612 29.81 20.38 11.61
C GLU A 612 29.00 20.95 12.77
N SER A 613 28.62 22.23 12.70
CA SER A 613 27.78 22.89 13.70
C SER A 613 26.41 22.21 13.81
N ILE A 614 25.74 21.96 12.69
CA ILE A 614 24.42 21.28 12.63
C ILE A 614 24.50 19.88 13.26
N TYR A 615 25.51 19.10 12.88
CA TYR A 615 25.67 17.74 13.38
C TYR A 615 26.07 17.71 14.86
N LYS A 616 26.91 18.66 15.31
CA LYS A 616 27.26 18.81 16.73
C LYS A 616 26.02 19.14 17.57
N GLU A 617 25.18 20.05 17.08
CA GLU A 617 23.91 20.37 17.72
C GLU A 617 23.00 19.12 17.81
N TYR A 618 22.93 18.34 16.73
CA TYR A 618 22.23 17.05 16.74
C TYR A 618 22.79 16.07 17.80
N CYS A 619 24.11 15.91 17.90
CA CYS A 619 24.74 15.03 18.90
C CYS A 619 24.51 15.49 20.35
N GLU A 620 24.67 16.78 20.62
CA GLU A 620 24.42 17.37 21.94
C GLU A 620 22.96 17.21 22.37
N ARG A 621 22.03 17.29 21.40
CA ARG A 621 20.60 17.05 21.61
C ARG A 621 20.31 15.57 21.91
N LYS A 622 20.83 14.65 21.09
CA LYS A 622 20.62 13.20 21.26
C LYS A 622 21.19 12.66 22.58
N GLY A 623 22.29 13.23 23.08
CA GLY A 623 22.85 12.91 24.40
C GLY A 623 21.97 13.33 25.59
N LYS A 624 21.06 14.31 25.41
CA LYS A 624 20.14 14.79 26.47
C LYS A 624 18.79 14.07 26.47
N GLU A 625 18.42 13.37 25.39
CA GLU A 625 17.09 12.78 25.20
C GLU A 625 16.98 11.29 25.59
N GLN A 626 18.04 10.61 26.07
CA GLN A 626 17.91 9.20 26.50
C GLN A 626 16.95 9.06 27.69
N PRO A 627 15.78 8.41 27.53
CA PRO A 627 14.90 8.08 28.65
C PRO A 627 15.42 6.82 29.35
N GLN A 628 15.41 6.83 30.68
CA GLN A 628 15.60 5.64 31.53
C GLN A 628 14.45 4.64 31.28
N TYR A 629 14.54 3.77 30.27
CA TYR A 629 13.81 2.50 30.23
C TYR A 629 14.52 1.56 29.26
N LEU A 630 15.34 0.63 29.79
CA LEU A 630 15.70 -0.67 29.24
C LEU A 630 16.61 -1.37 30.28
N ASP A 631 16.01 -2.21 31.12
CA ASP A 631 16.73 -3.20 31.92
C ASP A 631 17.26 -4.29 30.97
N SER A 632 18.44 -4.05 30.40
CA SER A 632 19.47 -5.01 30.00
C SER A 632 20.48 -4.26 29.12
N PRO A 633 21.76 -4.15 29.51
CA PRO A 633 22.77 -3.53 28.66
C PRO A 633 23.04 -4.44 27.45
N PRO A 634 22.89 -3.97 26.19
CA PRO A 634 23.46 -4.67 25.05
C PRO A 634 24.98 -4.70 25.19
N SER A 635 25.63 -5.81 24.79
CA SER A 635 27.09 -5.97 24.91
C SER A 635 27.83 -4.76 24.33
N ASP A 636 28.79 -4.25 25.10
CA ASP A 636 29.55 -2.99 24.94
C ASP A 636 30.34 -2.80 23.62
N ASP A 637 30.15 -3.65 22.62
CA ASP A 637 30.92 -3.62 21.37
C ASP A 637 30.28 -2.74 20.26
N PHE A 638 29.17 -2.04 20.57
CA PHE A 638 28.40 -1.26 19.58
C PHE A 638 28.24 0.24 19.88
N MET A 639 28.94 0.77 20.88
CA MET A 639 28.92 2.19 21.22
C MET A 639 30.32 2.79 21.19
N LEU A 640 30.85 3.06 19.99
CA LEU A 640 31.66 4.26 19.86
C LEU A 640 30.71 5.41 20.17
N THR A 641 30.81 5.97 21.38
CA THR A 641 30.02 7.12 21.80
C THR A 641 29.99 8.17 20.68
N ASP A 642 28.85 8.84 20.45
CA ASP A 642 28.71 9.84 19.36
C ASP A 642 29.80 10.96 19.46
N SER A 643 30.41 11.13 20.63
CA SER A 643 31.60 11.97 20.90
C SER A 643 32.93 11.37 20.40
N ALA A 644 33.11 10.05 20.50
CA ALA A 644 34.31 9.36 20.04
C ALA A 644 34.44 9.35 18.51
N VAL A 645 33.34 9.44 17.75
CA VAL A 645 33.39 9.58 16.29
C VAL A 645 34.19 10.82 15.89
N TRP A 646 33.96 11.98 16.51
CA TRP A 646 34.70 13.21 16.21
C TRP A 646 36.14 13.20 16.69
N GLN A 647 36.42 12.60 17.85
CA GLN A 647 37.81 12.41 18.29
C GLN A 647 38.55 11.46 17.34
N THR A 648 37.87 10.47 16.78
CA THR A 648 38.45 9.53 15.80
C THR A 648 38.56 10.18 14.42
N VAL A 649 37.61 11.02 14.00
CA VAL A 649 37.68 11.85 12.78
C VAL A 649 38.85 12.82 12.89
N ARG A 650 39.01 13.55 14.00
CA ARG A 650 40.17 14.44 14.25
C ARG A 650 41.50 13.70 14.40
N LYS A 651 41.54 12.56 15.11
CA LYS A 651 42.76 11.73 15.27
C LYS A 651 43.18 11.07 13.95
N LYS A 652 42.24 10.54 13.16
CA LYS A 652 42.51 9.98 11.82
C LYS A 652 42.69 11.05 10.75
N GLN A 653 42.17 12.26 10.94
CA GLN A 653 42.43 13.46 10.11
C GLN A 653 43.92 13.85 10.13
N ASN A 654 44.67 13.51 11.17
CA ASN A 654 46.11 13.78 11.23
C ASN A 654 46.98 12.63 10.70
N SER A 655 46.43 11.43 10.48
CA SER A 655 47.22 10.21 10.23
C SER A 655 47.07 9.57 8.84
N LEU A 656 46.25 10.12 7.94
CA LEU A 656 46.02 9.57 6.60
C LEU A 656 46.24 10.63 5.53
N ALA A 657 47.49 10.75 5.10
CA ALA A 657 47.90 11.57 3.95
C ALA A 657 48.14 10.74 2.67
N GLU A 658 48.01 9.40 2.68
CA GLU A 658 48.63 8.59 1.60
C GLU A 658 47.78 7.52 0.90
N ASN A 659 46.49 7.31 1.21
CA ASN A 659 45.70 6.31 0.47
C ASN A 659 44.55 6.94 -0.31
N GLY A 660 44.74 7.07 -1.63
CA GLY A 660 43.77 7.55 -2.62
C GLY A 660 42.58 6.63 -2.90
N ASN A 661 42.13 5.84 -1.91
CA ASN A 661 40.89 5.07 -2.06
C ASN A 661 39.71 5.98 -1.72
N GLY A 662 38.85 6.23 -2.71
CA GLY A 662 37.66 7.08 -2.63
C GLY A 662 36.52 6.55 -1.78
N GLU A 663 36.82 6.00 -0.59
CA GLU A 663 35.86 5.54 0.41
C GLU A 663 35.88 6.48 1.63
N CYS A 664 34.72 6.77 2.22
CA CYS A 664 34.64 7.55 3.46
C CYS A 664 34.96 6.63 4.67
N PRO A 665 36.04 6.86 5.43
CA PRO A 665 36.53 5.89 6.41
C PRO A 665 35.75 5.83 7.73
N TYR A 666 34.79 6.74 7.95
CA TYR A 666 34.04 6.85 9.22
C TYR A 666 32.52 6.83 9.06
N HIS A 667 31.99 6.82 7.82
CA HIS A 667 30.53 6.78 7.58
C HIS A 667 30.15 5.66 6.62
N ASN A 668 29.14 4.87 7.00
CA ASN A 668 28.63 3.75 6.20
C ASN A 668 27.25 4.13 5.63
N GLY A 669 27.12 4.14 4.30
CA GLY A 669 25.87 4.46 3.60
C GLY A 669 25.91 4.03 2.13
N ASN A 670 24.88 4.38 1.35
CA ASN A 670 24.85 4.13 -0.09
C ASN A 670 25.67 5.20 -0.83
N GLY A 671 26.94 4.92 -1.06
CA GLY A 671 27.96 5.88 -1.53
C GLY A 671 29.32 5.57 -0.89
N PRO A 672 30.34 6.45 -1.01
CA PRO A 672 30.26 7.83 -1.50
C PRO A 672 30.25 7.94 -3.03
N TYR A 673 29.48 8.90 -3.55
CA TYR A 673 29.46 9.22 -4.99
C TYR A 673 30.36 10.42 -5.28
N ASN A 674 31.56 10.13 -5.79
CA ASN A 674 32.64 11.12 -5.93
C ASN A 674 32.40 12.16 -7.04
N ASP A 675 31.45 11.90 -7.94
CA ASP A 675 31.03 12.82 -9.00
C ASP A 675 30.21 14.01 -8.48
N VAL A 676 29.68 13.94 -7.27
CA VAL A 676 29.09 15.09 -6.57
C VAL A 676 30.19 15.83 -5.84
N ASN A 677 30.63 16.97 -6.38
CA ASN A 677 31.81 17.70 -5.91
C ASN A 677 31.47 18.94 -5.08
N ILE A 678 30.82 18.73 -3.93
CA ILE A 678 30.60 19.81 -2.95
C ILE A 678 31.86 19.94 -2.08
N PRO A 679 32.48 21.13 -1.99
CA PRO A 679 33.73 21.32 -1.24
C PRO A 679 33.63 20.76 0.18
N GLY A 680 34.63 19.98 0.60
CA GLY A 680 34.67 19.47 1.97
C GLY A 680 33.72 18.31 2.29
N CYS A 681 32.83 17.91 1.37
CA CYS A 681 31.72 17.00 1.67
C CYS A 681 31.69 15.73 0.81
N TRP A 682 31.30 14.61 1.42
CA TRP A 682 30.93 13.36 0.77
C TRP A 682 29.41 13.28 0.58
N PHE A 683 28.95 12.83 -0.59
CA PHE A 683 27.53 12.63 -0.86
C PHE A 683 27.14 11.14 -0.76
N PHE A 684 26.10 10.86 0.02
CA PHE A 684 25.49 9.55 0.14
C PHE A 684 24.02 9.59 -0.26
N LYS A 685 23.59 8.65 -1.10
CA LYS A 685 22.23 8.56 -1.60
C LYS A 685 21.29 7.97 -0.55
N LEU A 686 20.04 8.44 -0.51
CA LEU A 686 19.02 7.84 0.34
C LEU A 686 18.68 6.40 -0.12
N PRO A 687 18.45 5.47 0.82
CA PRO A 687 18.10 4.10 0.46
C PRO A 687 16.71 4.04 -0.20
N HIS A 688 16.60 3.26 -1.28
CA HIS A 688 15.34 3.06 -2.01
C HIS A 688 14.81 1.64 -1.81
N LYS A 689 13.48 1.47 -1.71
CA LYS A 689 12.84 0.17 -1.44
C LYS A 689 13.14 -0.91 -2.49
N ASP A 690 13.25 -0.50 -3.76
CA ASP A 690 13.52 -1.39 -4.88
C ASP A 690 15.02 -1.62 -5.14
N GLY A 691 15.88 -1.06 -4.29
CA GLY A 691 17.33 -1.22 -4.33
C GLY A 691 18.08 0.09 -4.59
N ASN A 692 19.35 0.12 -4.19
CA ASN A 692 20.23 1.30 -4.14
C ASN A 692 20.47 2.00 -5.49
N GLU A 693 20.29 1.30 -6.60
CA GLU A 693 20.39 1.87 -7.96
C GLU A 693 19.27 2.88 -8.27
N ASN A 694 18.10 2.72 -7.64
CA ASN A 694 16.94 3.57 -7.92
C ASN A 694 17.01 4.88 -7.11
N ASN A 695 16.60 5.99 -7.75
CA ASN A 695 16.62 7.31 -7.13
C ASN A 695 15.38 7.54 -6.25
N VAL A 696 15.60 8.13 -5.08
CA VAL A 696 14.49 8.60 -4.24
C VAL A 696 13.93 9.89 -4.84
N GLY A 697 12.63 9.87 -5.18
CA GLY A 697 11.96 11.04 -5.75
C GLY A 697 11.56 12.09 -4.71
N SER A 698 11.00 11.66 -3.56
CA SER A 698 10.58 12.56 -2.47
C SER A 698 10.87 11.95 -1.10
N PRO A 699 11.47 12.70 -0.15
CA PRO A 699 11.69 12.25 1.22
C PRO A 699 10.38 12.20 2.05
N PHE A 700 9.27 12.74 1.54
CA PHE A 700 7.95 12.68 2.20
C PHE A 700 7.11 11.45 1.81
N SER A 701 7.72 10.52 1.07
CA SER A 701 7.03 9.31 0.61
C SER A 701 6.66 8.40 1.79
N LYS A 702 5.73 7.46 1.54
CA LYS A 702 5.28 6.50 2.56
C LYS A 702 6.44 5.67 3.12
N ASP A 703 7.45 5.40 2.30
CA ASP A 703 8.57 4.52 2.61
C ASP A 703 9.49 5.13 3.70
N PHE A 704 9.47 6.47 3.88
CA PHE A 704 10.25 7.18 4.89
C PHE A 704 9.49 7.48 6.17
N LEU A 705 8.20 7.14 6.28
CA LEU A 705 7.41 7.42 7.49
C LEU A 705 7.99 6.72 8.74
N SER A 706 8.52 5.50 8.59
CA SER A 706 9.21 4.81 9.69
C SER A 706 10.50 5.54 10.09
N LYS A 707 11.21 6.12 9.13
CA LYS A 707 12.43 6.92 9.35
C LYS A 707 12.14 8.25 10.03
N MET A 708 10.91 8.75 9.87
CA MET A 708 10.44 9.93 10.60
C MET A 708 10.04 9.55 12.03
N GLU A 709 9.49 8.35 12.24
CA GLU A 709 9.12 7.81 13.55
C GLU A 709 10.36 7.43 14.40
N ASP A 710 11.41 6.87 13.80
CA ASP A 710 12.65 6.49 14.50
C ASP A 710 13.65 7.64 14.69
N GLY A 711 13.35 8.81 14.13
CA GLY A 711 14.21 9.99 14.21
C GLY A 711 15.42 9.96 13.27
N THR A 712 15.49 9.05 12.30
CA THR A 712 16.51 9.11 11.24
C THR A 712 16.29 10.33 10.33
N LEU A 713 15.03 10.58 9.94
CA LEU A 713 14.63 11.71 9.09
C LEU A 713 13.90 12.75 9.92
N GLN A 714 14.51 13.91 10.15
CA GLN A 714 13.95 14.98 10.98
C GLN A 714 14.10 16.35 10.34
N ALA A 715 13.30 17.33 10.77
CA ALA A 715 13.60 18.73 10.49
C ALA A 715 14.79 19.17 11.36
N GLY A 716 15.86 19.68 10.75
CA GLY A 716 17.08 20.12 11.43
C GLY A 716 16.86 21.25 12.43
N ARG A 717 15.81 22.07 12.20
CA ARG A 717 15.38 23.18 13.06
C ARG A 717 14.19 22.74 13.93
N ARG A 718 14.44 22.13 15.10
CA ARG A 718 13.38 21.63 15.99
C ARG A 718 12.57 22.78 16.62
N GLY A 719 11.24 22.62 16.75
CA GLY A 719 10.34 23.66 17.30
C GLY A 719 9.87 24.71 16.30
N THR A 720 10.21 24.56 15.02
CA THR A 720 9.77 25.44 13.92
C THR A 720 8.57 24.86 13.17
N ASN A 721 7.97 25.69 12.31
CA ASN A 721 6.96 25.31 11.32
C ASN A 721 7.34 24.06 10.49
N ALA A 722 8.64 23.77 10.32
CA ALA A 722 9.12 22.59 9.60
C ALA A 722 8.85 21.28 10.36
N THR A 723 9.05 21.26 11.68
CA THR A 723 8.76 20.06 12.50
C THR A 723 7.26 19.76 12.46
N ARG A 724 6.43 20.80 12.63
CA ARG A 724 4.97 20.68 12.56
C ARG A 724 4.49 20.23 11.18
N ALA A 725 5.01 20.78 10.09
CA ALA A 725 4.68 20.35 8.73
C ALA A 725 5.05 18.87 8.49
N LEU A 726 6.14 18.39 9.09
CA LEU A 726 6.57 17.00 9.03
C LEU A 726 5.59 16.05 9.76
N GLU A 727 5.15 16.44 10.95
CA GLU A 727 4.11 15.75 11.73
C GLU A 727 2.78 15.70 10.98
N ILE A 728 2.36 16.83 10.40
CA ILE A 728 1.12 16.92 9.62
C ILE A 728 1.17 15.99 8.40
N ASN A 729 2.29 15.94 7.66
CA ASN A 729 2.43 14.99 6.56
C ASN A 729 2.28 13.53 7.02
N LYS A 730 2.79 13.20 8.21
CA LYS A 730 2.60 11.89 8.83
C LYS A 730 1.13 11.64 9.18
N MET A 731 0.44 12.61 9.79
CA MET A 731 -0.98 12.52 10.16
C MET A 731 -1.89 12.29 8.95
N MET A 732 -1.64 13.00 7.85
CA MET A 732 -2.43 12.91 6.62
C MET A 732 -2.10 11.68 5.75
N SER A 733 -0.99 10.99 6.04
CA SER A 733 -0.45 9.94 5.16
C SER A 733 -1.41 8.77 4.91
N PHE A 734 -2.24 8.41 5.89
CA PHE A 734 -3.25 7.36 5.73
C PHE A 734 -4.38 7.82 4.81
N TRP A 735 -5.07 8.91 5.22
CA TRP A 735 -6.20 9.46 4.49
C TRP A 735 -5.86 9.80 3.03
N ARG A 736 -4.72 10.45 2.78
CA ARG A 736 -4.24 10.78 1.42
C ARG A 736 -4.25 9.57 0.47
N ASN A 737 -3.89 8.39 0.99
CA ASN A 737 -3.79 7.16 0.21
C ASN A 737 -5.09 6.34 0.19
N ALA A 738 -5.98 6.53 1.16
CA ALA A 738 -7.16 5.69 1.37
C ALA A 738 -8.48 6.40 1.00
N GLN A 739 -8.55 7.73 1.11
CA GLN A 739 -9.76 8.55 0.96
C GLN A 739 -10.57 8.17 -0.29
N LYS A 740 -9.94 8.06 -1.47
CA LYS A 740 -10.65 7.73 -2.71
C LYS A 740 -11.33 6.37 -2.64
N ARG A 741 -10.68 5.36 -2.03
CA ARG A 741 -11.23 4.00 -1.88
C ARG A 741 -12.32 3.94 -0.81
N ILE A 742 -12.21 4.75 0.23
CA ILE A 742 -13.18 4.83 1.33
C ILE A 742 -14.43 5.60 0.88
N SER A 743 -14.26 6.78 0.29
CA SER A 743 -15.36 7.62 -0.19
C SER A 743 -16.11 6.99 -1.36
N SER A 744 -15.47 6.14 -2.16
CA SER A 744 -16.13 5.40 -3.26
C SER A 744 -16.89 4.15 -2.80
N GLN A 745 -16.95 3.86 -1.50
CA GLN A 745 -17.72 2.71 -1.01
C GLN A 745 -19.22 2.95 -1.22
N LYS A 746 -19.89 1.98 -1.84
CA LYS A 746 -21.34 2.01 -2.02
C LYS A 746 -22.05 1.65 -0.72
N VAL A 747 -22.74 2.63 -0.14
CA VAL A 747 -23.56 2.47 1.06
C VAL A 747 -25.02 2.48 0.66
N VAL A 748 -25.80 1.52 1.17
CA VAL A 748 -27.24 1.47 0.98
C VAL A 748 -27.93 1.57 2.33
N TRP A 749 -28.84 2.53 2.45
CA TRP A 749 -29.59 2.80 3.67
C TRP A 749 -30.91 2.03 3.68
N LEU A 750 -31.24 1.45 4.83
CA LEU A 750 -32.46 0.70 5.05
C LEU A 750 -33.51 1.59 5.72
N ARG A 751 -34.74 1.55 5.21
CA ARG A 751 -35.87 2.24 5.84
C ARG A 751 -36.31 1.50 7.10
N LYS A 752 -36.96 2.21 8.03
CA LYS A 752 -37.52 1.62 9.26
C LYS A 752 -38.35 0.35 9.00
N ALA A 753 -39.19 0.36 7.96
CA ALA A 753 -40.03 -0.79 7.60
C ALA A 753 -39.23 -2.04 7.17
N GLU A 754 -38.03 -1.84 6.63
CA GLU A 754 -37.15 -2.88 6.08
C GLU A 754 -36.30 -3.55 7.16
N LEU A 755 -36.12 -2.88 8.30
CA LEU A 755 -35.37 -3.41 9.44
C LEU A 755 -36.12 -4.55 10.17
N PRO A 756 -35.41 -5.60 10.61
CA PRO A 756 -36.00 -6.68 11.38
C PRO A 756 -36.70 -6.18 12.64
N ARG A 757 -37.79 -6.85 13.04
CA ARG A 757 -38.53 -6.52 14.27
C ARG A 757 -37.67 -6.54 15.53
N THR A 758 -36.63 -7.39 15.56
CA THR A 758 -35.68 -7.49 16.68
C THR A 758 -34.86 -6.22 16.87
N VAL A 759 -34.54 -5.52 15.78
CA VAL A 759 -33.79 -4.25 15.82
C VAL A 759 -34.74 -3.12 16.24
N ARG A 760 -35.88 -3.00 15.57
CA ARG A 760 -36.86 -1.92 15.79
C ARG A 760 -37.45 -1.84 17.20
N ARG A 761 -37.48 -2.96 17.92
CA ARG A 761 -38.03 -3.04 19.28
C ARG A 761 -36.96 -3.06 20.36
N HIS A 762 -35.69 -2.92 19.97
CA HIS A 762 -34.59 -2.88 20.93
C HIS A 762 -34.56 -1.51 21.61
N ASP A 763 -34.23 -1.46 22.90
CA ASP A 763 -34.25 -0.21 23.68
C ASP A 763 -33.27 0.84 23.15
N ASP A 764 -32.09 0.39 22.69
CA ASP A 764 -31.06 1.26 22.06
C ASP A 764 -31.33 1.61 20.59
N PHE A 765 -32.52 1.35 20.05
CA PHE A 765 -32.85 1.70 18.67
C PHE A 765 -33.12 3.21 18.53
N ASP A 766 -32.32 3.86 17.69
CA ASP A 766 -32.48 5.28 17.36
C ASP A 766 -33.42 5.41 16.15
N GLU A 767 -34.59 6.03 16.33
CA GLU A 767 -35.56 6.21 15.24
C GLU A 767 -35.13 7.25 14.21
N GLU A 768 -34.34 8.26 14.61
CA GLU A 768 -33.78 9.28 13.73
C GLU A 768 -32.49 8.78 13.07
N GLY A 769 -31.92 7.71 13.61
CA GLY A 769 -30.69 7.09 13.16
C GLY A 769 -30.79 6.44 11.78
N GLN A 770 -29.73 6.59 10.98
CA GLN A 770 -29.59 5.84 9.72
C GLN A 770 -28.89 4.50 9.95
N TYR A 771 -29.49 3.42 9.43
CA TYR A 771 -28.91 2.08 9.43
C TYR A 771 -28.77 1.59 7.99
N GLY A 772 -27.62 1.02 7.64
CA GLY A 772 -27.32 0.61 6.29
C GLY A 772 -26.26 -0.48 6.25
N ALA A 773 -25.79 -0.76 5.03
CA ALA A 773 -24.71 -1.71 4.84
C ALA A 773 -23.86 -1.38 3.61
N ILE A 774 -22.63 -1.85 3.66
CA ILE A 774 -21.68 -1.89 2.56
C ILE A 774 -21.48 -3.36 2.21
N LEU A 775 -21.49 -3.66 0.91
CA LEU A 775 -21.12 -4.97 0.38
C LEU A 775 -19.72 -4.87 -0.26
N PRO A 776 -18.67 -5.39 0.40
CA PRO A 776 -17.34 -5.38 -0.17
C PRO A 776 -17.29 -6.22 -1.45
N GLN A 777 -16.60 -5.69 -2.48
CA GLN A 777 -16.40 -6.36 -3.76
C GLN A 777 -15.25 -7.36 -3.66
N VAL A 778 -15.49 -8.46 -2.93
CA VAL A 778 -14.49 -9.49 -2.67
C VAL A 778 -14.38 -10.44 -3.86
N ILE A 779 -13.18 -10.50 -4.44
CA ILE A 779 -12.82 -11.55 -5.39
C ILE A 779 -12.41 -12.77 -4.55
N THR A 780 -13.24 -13.81 -4.53
CA THR A 780 -13.10 -14.96 -3.63
C THR A 780 -11.76 -15.69 -3.80
N ALA A 781 -11.25 -15.78 -5.03
CA ALA A 781 -9.91 -16.24 -5.35
C ALA A 781 -9.20 -15.23 -6.27
N GLY A 782 -8.67 -14.14 -5.70
CA GLY A 782 -8.04 -13.05 -6.47
C GLY A 782 -6.53 -13.20 -6.72
N THR A 783 -5.90 -14.18 -6.08
CA THR A 783 -4.45 -14.45 -6.19
C THR A 783 -4.19 -15.89 -6.61
N VAL A 784 -2.99 -16.19 -7.11
CA VAL A 784 -2.55 -17.58 -7.43
C VAL A 784 -2.59 -18.48 -6.19
N THR A 785 -2.38 -17.91 -5.00
CA THR A 785 -2.55 -18.61 -3.71
C THR A 785 -4.01 -18.81 -3.31
N ARG A 786 -4.96 -18.39 -4.15
CA ARG A 786 -6.42 -18.42 -3.94
C ARG A 786 -6.92 -17.60 -2.74
N ARG A 787 -6.07 -16.72 -2.18
CA ARG A 787 -6.51 -15.72 -1.19
C ARG A 787 -7.47 -14.75 -1.84
N ALA A 788 -8.50 -14.36 -1.08
CA ALA A 788 -9.41 -13.31 -1.47
C ALA A 788 -8.69 -11.97 -1.61
N VAL A 789 -9.22 -11.14 -2.51
CA VAL A 789 -8.71 -9.79 -2.76
C VAL A 789 -9.86 -8.81 -2.71
N GLU A 790 -9.68 -7.77 -1.91
CA GLU A 790 -10.51 -6.57 -1.89
C GLU A 790 -9.60 -5.41 -1.45
N PRO A 791 -9.62 -4.26 -2.15
CA PRO A 791 -8.58 -3.23 -2.00
C PRO A 791 -8.74 -2.32 -0.77
N THR A 792 -9.82 -2.40 -0.01
CA THR A 792 -10.16 -1.43 1.05
C THR A 792 -10.22 -2.08 2.43
N TRP A 793 -11.14 -3.02 2.62
CA TRP A 793 -11.47 -3.74 3.84
C TRP A 793 -10.47 -4.86 4.14
N LEU A 794 -10.05 -5.65 3.13
CA LEU A 794 -9.03 -6.70 3.33
C LEU A 794 -7.60 -6.13 3.46
N THR A 795 -7.41 -4.84 3.18
CA THR A 795 -6.14 -4.13 3.40
C THR A 795 -6.21 -3.11 4.55
N ALA A 796 -7.34 -3.06 5.26
CA ALA A 796 -7.56 -2.09 6.33
C ALA A 796 -6.53 -2.27 7.45
N SER A 797 -5.79 -1.21 7.75
CA SER A 797 -4.83 -1.20 8.84
C SER A 797 -5.54 -1.03 10.18
N ASN A 798 -4.82 -1.33 11.27
CA ASN A 798 -5.29 -1.00 12.61
C ASN A 798 -5.22 0.51 12.84
N ALA A 799 -6.13 1.01 13.68
CA ALA A 799 -6.21 2.43 14.01
C ALA A 799 -4.92 2.90 14.70
N ARG A 800 -4.43 4.07 14.30
CA ARG A 800 -3.31 4.77 14.92
C ARG A 800 -3.74 6.18 15.31
N LYS A 801 -3.52 6.55 16.56
CA LYS A 801 -3.94 7.86 17.11
C LYS A 801 -3.36 9.06 16.37
N ASP A 802 -2.22 8.88 15.72
CA ASP A 802 -1.48 9.91 15.02
C ASP A 802 -1.79 9.95 13.52
N ARG A 803 -2.85 9.27 13.04
CA ARG A 803 -3.24 9.25 11.63
C ARG A 803 -4.74 9.44 11.43
N VAL A 804 -5.09 10.44 10.64
CA VAL A 804 -6.48 10.79 10.30
C VAL A 804 -7.12 9.66 9.51
N GLY A 805 -8.33 9.27 9.91
CA GLY A 805 -9.14 8.27 9.23
C GLY A 805 -8.68 6.82 9.44
N SER A 806 -7.67 6.56 10.26
CA SER A 806 -7.14 5.20 10.44
C SER A 806 -8.09 4.24 11.18
N GLU A 807 -9.14 4.78 11.80
CA GLU A 807 -10.22 4.13 12.53
C GLU A 807 -11.30 3.46 11.66
N LEU A 808 -11.07 3.33 10.35
CA LEU A 808 -12.00 2.76 9.36
C LEU A 808 -12.73 1.49 9.84
N LYS A 809 -12.01 0.54 10.47
CA LYS A 809 -12.59 -0.72 10.96
C LYS A 809 -13.70 -0.51 12.01
N ALA A 810 -13.59 0.54 12.82
CA ALA A 810 -14.56 0.84 13.86
C ALA A 810 -15.89 1.41 13.32
N MET A 811 -15.92 1.77 12.03
CA MET A 811 -17.14 2.24 11.36
C MET A 811 -18.05 1.09 10.93
N VAL A 812 -17.56 -0.14 10.97
CA VAL A 812 -18.41 -1.32 10.84
C VAL A 812 -19.15 -1.50 12.17
N GLN A 813 -20.42 -1.12 12.18
CA GLN A 813 -21.25 -1.07 13.38
C GLN A 813 -22.54 -1.83 13.12
N VAL A 814 -22.78 -2.84 13.96
CA VAL A 814 -24.00 -3.64 13.91
C VAL A 814 -25.18 -2.88 14.49
N PRO A 815 -26.40 -3.10 13.95
CA PRO A 815 -27.61 -2.54 14.54
C PRO A 815 -27.90 -3.14 15.93
N PRO A 816 -28.68 -2.45 16.78
CA PRO A 816 -29.08 -2.95 18.09
C PRO A 816 -29.65 -4.37 18.06
N GLY A 817 -29.27 -5.18 19.04
CA GLY A 817 -29.60 -6.61 19.13
C GLY A 817 -28.71 -7.56 18.31
N TYR A 818 -27.70 -7.05 17.60
CA TYR A 818 -26.70 -7.86 16.87
C TYR A 818 -25.29 -7.62 17.42
N HIS A 819 -24.42 -8.62 17.27
CA HIS A 819 -23.01 -8.56 17.69
C HIS A 819 -22.14 -9.21 16.61
N LEU A 820 -20.94 -8.65 16.39
CA LEU A 820 -19.92 -9.29 15.57
C LEU A 820 -19.07 -10.19 16.46
N VAL A 821 -19.03 -11.48 16.14
CA VAL A 821 -18.15 -12.45 16.80
C VAL A 821 -17.08 -12.85 15.80
N GLY A 822 -15.82 -12.67 16.18
CA GLY A 822 -14.67 -13.03 15.37
C GLY A 822 -13.55 -13.57 16.24
N ALA A 823 -12.67 -14.35 15.63
CA ALA A 823 -11.44 -14.83 16.23
C ALA A 823 -10.29 -14.62 15.24
N ASP A 824 -9.14 -14.21 15.75
CA ASP A 824 -7.89 -14.14 14.99
C ASP A 824 -6.99 -15.29 15.44
N VAL A 825 -6.51 -16.08 14.48
CA VAL A 825 -5.64 -17.22 14.78
C VAL A 825 -4.20 -16.74 14.66
N ASP A 826 -3.57 -16.53 15.81
CA ASP A 826 -2.19 -16.09 15.89
C ASP A 826 -1.27 -17.01 15.10
N SER A 827 -0.47 -16.42 14.21
CA SER A 827 0.59 -17.13 13.49
C SER A 827 0.14 -18.38 12.72
N GLN A 828 -1.12 -18.44 12.26
CA GLN A 828 -1.69 -19.58 11.52
C GLN A 828 -0.74 -20.14 10.44
N GLU A 829 -0.13 -19.26 9.64
CA GLU A 829 0.78 -19.67 8.56
C GLU A 829 2.10 -20.28 9.09
N LEU A 830 2.63 -19.78 10.20
CA LEU A 830 3.81 -20.34 10.85
C LEU A 830 3.48 -21.71 11.44
N TRP A 831 2.30 -21.84 12.04
CA TRP A 831 1.85 -23.10 12.63
C TRP A 831 1.67 -24.19 11.58
N ILE A 832 1.07 -23.88 10.43
CA ILE A 832 0.98 -24.82 9.29
C ILE A 832 2.37 -25.24 8.82
N ALA A 833 3.29 -24.28 8.64
CA ALA A 833 4.66 -24.59 8.26
C ALA A 833 5.39 -25.46 9.30
N ALA A 834 5.09 -25.27 10.59
CA ALA A 834 5.66 -26.06 11.67
C ALA A 834 5.16 -27.49 11.61
N ILE A 835 3.84 -27.71 11.52
CA ILE A 835 3.25 -29.04 11.44
C ILE A 835 3.81 -29.84 10.26
N LEU A 836 3.97 -29.20 9.10
CA LEU A 836 4.56 -29.87 7.92
C LEU A 836 6.01 -30.30 8.16
N GLY A 837 6.81 -29.50 8.85
CA GLY A 837 8.18 -29.86 9.22
C GLY A 837 8.23 -30.95 10.29
N GLU A 838 7.36 -30.88 11.29
CA GLU A 838 7.29 -31.82 12.41
C GLU A 838 6.83 -33.21 11.97
N ALA A 839 5.87 -33.27 11.04
CA ALA A 839 5.38 -34.50 10.44
C ALA A 839 6.51 -35.32 9.80
N GLN A 840 7.47 -34.64 9.16
CA GLN A 840 8.63 -35.30 8.52
C GLN A 840 9.79 -35.57 9.48
N PHE A 841 9.87 -34.85 10.61
CA PHE A 841 10.98 -34.99 11.55
C PHE A 841 10.79 -36.15 12.53
N ALA A 842 9.69 -36.14 13.28
CA ALA A 842 9.40 -37.11 14.34
C ALA A 842 7.89 -37.35 14.56
N GLY A 843 7.01 -36.76 13.73
CA GLY A 843 5.57 -36.93 13.84
C GLY A 843 4.93 -36.37 15.12
N MET A 844 5.63 -35.49 15.84
CA MET A 844 5.23 -34.98 17.16
C MET A 844 5.09 -33.46 17.18
N HIS A 845 4.02 -32.96 17.78
CA HIS A 845 3.88 -31.51 17.99
C HIS A 845 4.97 -30.98 18.92
N GLY A 846 5.63 -29.89 18.50
CA GLY A 846 6.72 -29.25 19.24
C GLY A 846 8.06 -30.00 19.18
N CYS A 847 8.22 -31.01 18.31
CA CYS A 847 9.48 -31.76 18.20
C CYS A 847 10.62 -30.97 17.55
N THR A 848 10.28 -29.94 16.76
CA THR A 848 11.25 -29.03 16.17
C THR A 848 11.34 -27.75 16.98
N ALA A 849 12.51 -27.11 16.97
CA ALA A 849 12.68 -25.80 17.60
C ALA A 849 11.69 -24.77 17.04
N PHE A 850 11.38 -24.84 15.74
CA PHE A 850 10.43 -23.95 15.08
C PHE A 850 8.99 -24.13 15.58
N GLY A 851 8.50 -25.38 15.69
CA GLY A 851 7.17 -25.63 16.21
C GLY A 851 7.06 -25.37 17.72
N TRP A 852 8.10 -25.70 18.49
CA TRP A 852 8.18 -25.38 19.92
C TRP A 852 8.08 -23.87 20.17
N MET A 853 8.88 -23.07 19.44
CA MET A 853 8.84 -21.60 19.51
C MET A 853 7.49 -21.00 19.10
N THR A 854 6.72 -21.72 18.28
CA THR A 854 5.38 -21.28 17.83
C THR A 854 4.29 -21.66 18.84
N LEU A 855 4.39 -22.83 19.46
CA LEU A 855 3.38 -23.36 20.39
C LEU A 855 3.57 -22.88 21.84
N GLN A 856 4.81 -22.82 22.31
CA GLN A 856 5.15 -22.53 23.71
C GLN A 856 6.02 -21.29 23.90
N GLY A 857 6.52 -20.70 22.81
CA GLY A 857 7.34 -19.51 22.86
C GLY A 857 6.61 -18.32 23.49
N LYS A 858 7.26 -17.66 24.43
CA LYS A 858 6.74 -16.48 25.14
C LYS A 858 7.52 -15.24 24.73
N LYS A 859 6.78 -14.18 24.41
CA LYS A 859 7.36 -12.85 24.17
C LYS A 859 8.11 -12.31 25.39
N SER A 860 7.58 -12.52 26.59
CA SER A 860 8.19 -12.01 27.83
C SER A 860 9.53 -12.67 28.16
N GLN A 861 9.75 -13.92 27.73
CA GLN A 861 10.98 -14.67 27.96
C GLN A 861 11.93 -14.66 26.75
N GLY A 862 11.57 -13.93 25.68
CA GLY A 862 12.32 -13.92 24.42
C GLY A 862 12.40 -15.28 23.73
N THR A 863 11.53 -16.23 24.07
CA THR A 863 11.55 -17.60 23.55
C THR A 863 10.66 -17.78 22.31
N ASP A 864 9.87 -16.77 21.94
CA ASP A 864 9.12 -16.79 20.69
C ASP A 864 10.03 -16.58 19.47
N LEU A 865 9.60 -17.12 18.32
CA LEU A 865 10.33 -17.07 17.06
C LEU A 865 10.77 -15.64 16.68
N HIS A 866 9.91 -14.65 16.91
CA HIS A 866 10.21 -13.28 16.51
C HIS A 866 11.29 -12.65 17.39
N SER A 867 11.23 -12.86 18.70
CA SER A 867 12.25 -12.34 19.62
C SER A 867 13.59 -13.06 19.43
N ARG A 868 13.61 -14.39 19.25
CA ARG A 868 14.85 -15.12 18.94
C ARG A 868 15.52 -14.64 17.65
N THR A 869 14.75 -14.43 16.58
CA THR A 869 15.28 -13.88 15.32
C THR A 869 15.74 -12.42 15.51
N ALA A 870 15.03 -11.63 16.31
CA ALA A 870 15.41 -10.26 16.63
C ALA A 870 16.76 -10.18 17.36
N ASP A 871 16.93 -10.99 18.40
CA ASP A 871 18.15 -11.05 19.21
C ASP A 871 19.34 -11.55 18.40
N ALA A 872 19.17 -12.61 17.60
CA ALA A 872 20.24 -13.18 16.78
C ALA A 872 20.80 -12.21 15.74
N VAL A 873 19.97 -11.28 15.25
CA VAL A 873 20.34 -10.33 14.18
C VAL A 873 20.59 -8.92 14.72
N GLY A 874 20.14 -8.62 15.94
CA GLY A 874 20.18 -7.29 16.55
C GLY A 874 19.23 -6.31 15.88
N ILE A 875 17.96 -6.70 15.68
CA ILE A 875 16.89 -5.87 15.10
C ILE A 875 15.68 -5.84 16.02
N SER A 876 14.71 -4.95 15.75
CA SER A 876 13.45 -4.94 16.51
C SER A 876 12.61 -6.18 16.19
N ARG A 877 11.76 -6.59 17.14
CA ARG A 877 10.83 -7.71 16.97
C ARG A 877 9.88 -7.53 15.78
N GLU A 878 9.40 -6.31 15.53
CA GLU A 878 8.52 -6.01 14.39
C GLU A 878 9.25 -6.19 13.06
N HIS A 879 10.53 -5.80 12.98
CA HIS A 879 11.35 -6.08 11.80
C HIS A 879 11.60 -7.59 11.64
N ALA A 880 11.88 -8.31 12.73
CA ALA A 880 12.07 -9.75 12.73
C ALA A 880 10.81 -10.51 12.27
N LYS A 881 9.61 -9.98 12.55
CA LYS A 881 8.36 -10.53 12.01
C LYS A 881 8.39 -10.54 10.47
N VAL A 882 8.74 -9.42 9.84
CA VAL A 882 8.86 -9.31 8.37
C VAL A 882 9.86 -10.33 7.81
N PHE A 883 11.01 -10.52 8.47
CA PHE A 883 11.99 -11.55 8.07
C PHE A 883 11.44 -12.96 8.14
N ASN A 884 10.81 -13.33 9.26
CA ASN A 884 10.31 -14.69 9.46
C ASN A 884 9.26 -15.05 8.40
N TYR A 885 8.32 -14.16 8.11
CA TYR A 885 7.32 -14.38 7.05
C TYR A 885 7.94 -14.38 5.66
N GLY A 886 8.80 -13.39 5.34
CA GLY A 886 9.49 -13.34 4.05
C GLY A 886 10.28 -14.63 3.76
N ARG A 887 10.97 -15.17 4.77
CA ARG A 887 11.72 -16.43 4.68
C ARG A 887 10.83 -17.62 4.34
N ILE A 888 9.68 -17.75 5.01
CA ILE A 888 8.75 -18.86 4.79
C ILE A 888 8.12 -18.81 3.40
N TYR A 889 7.90 -17.60 2.86
CA TYR A 889 7.45 -17.42 1.48
C TYR A 889 8.57 -17.61 0.43
N GLY A 890 9.75 -18.08 0.83
CA GLY A 890 10.84 -18.40 -0.08
C GLY A 890 11.80 -17.26 -0.39
N ALA A 891 11.76 -16.15 0.37
CA ALA A 891 12.76 -15.10 0.21
C ALA A 891 14.17 -15.63 0.53
N GLY A 892 15.10 -15.40 -0.39
CA GLY A 892 16.50 -15.80 -0.25
C GLY A 892 17.38 -14.77 0.46
N GLN A 893 18.65 -15.13 0.67
CA GLN A 893 19.65 -14.28 1.30
C GLN A 893 19.74 -12.85 0.71
N PRO A 894 19.72 -12.62 -0.62
CA PRO A 894 19.78 -11.26 -1.17
C PRO A 894 18.59 -10.37 -0.82
N PHE A 895 17.43 -10.98 -0.55
CA PHE A 895 16.27 -10.22 -0.05
C PHE A 895 16.50 -9.80 1.40
N ALA A 896 16.99 -10.71 2.24
CA ALA A 896 17.27 -10.39 3.64
C ALA A 896 18.37 -9.33 3.78
N GLU A 897 19.43 -9.38 2.99
CA GLU A 897 20.49 -8.37 2.97
C GLU A 897 19.94 -6.98 2.66
N ARG A 898 19.13 -6.86 1.60
CA ARG A 898 18.48 -5.59 1.23
C ARG A 898 17.57 -5.08 2.34
N LEU A 899 16.76 -5.96 2.94
CA LEU A 899 15.85 -5.60 4.00
C LEU A 899 16.58 -5.14 5.27
N LEU A 900 17.70 -5.80 5.63
CA LEU A 900 18.55 -5.38 6.75
C LEU A 900 19.12 -3.99 6.53
N MET A 901 19.59 -3.70 5.31
CA MET A 901 20.12 -2.38 4.95
C MET A 901 19.02 -1.30 4.90
N GLN A 902 17.77 -1.66 4.59
CA GLN A 902 16.63 -0.73 4.66
C GLN A 902 16.27 -0.38 6.10
N PHE A 903 16.21 -1.39 6.98
CA PHE A 903 15.92 -1.16 8.39
C PHE A 903 17.06 -0.42 9.08
N ASN A 904 18.30 -0.76 8.78
CA ASN A 904 19.47 -0.11 9.33
C ASN A 904 20.44 0.30 8.20
N HIS A 905 20.36 1.57 7.81
CA HIS A 905 21.19 2.14 6.74
C HIS A 905 22.67 2.25 7.10
N ARG A 906 23.04 2.05 8.38
CA ARG A 906 24.44 2.04 8.85
C ARG A 906 25.13 0.70 8.64
N LEU A 907 24.38 -0.35 8.26
CA LEU A 907 24.95 -1.65 7.94
C LEU A 907 25.59 -1.63 6.55
N SER A 908 26.87 -2.00 6.47
CA SER A 908 27.52 -2.26 5.19
C SER A 908 26.96 -3.55 4.56
N GLN A 909 27.08 -3.66 3.23
CA GLN A 909 26.62 -4.84 2.50
C GLN A 909 27.28 -6.12 3.01
N GLN A 910 28.58 -6.09 3.35
CA GLN A 910 29.29 -7.24 3.91
C GLN A 910 28.75 -7.66 5.28
N LYS A 911 28.48 -6.69 6.17
CA LYS A 911 27.88 -6.96 7.49
C LYS A 911 26.46 -7.49 7.35
N ALA A 912 25.67 -6.91 6.45
CA ALA A 912 24.32 -7.38 6.14
C ALA A 912 24.34 -8.83 5.59
N ALA A 913 25.28 -9.16 4.70
CA ALA A 913 25.46 -10.51 4.17
C ALA A 913 25.89 -11.52 5.22
N SER A 914 26.77 -11.11 6.16
CA SER A 914 27.16 -11.96 7.29
C SER A 914 25.96 -12.25 8.21
N LYS A 915 25.25 -11.19 8.64
CA LYS A 915 24.06 -11.31 9.48
C LYS A 915 22.94 -12.12 8.82
N ALA A 916 22.70 -11.91 7.52
CA ALA A 916 21.75 -12.69 6.76
C ALA A 916 22.14 -14.18 6.75
N ARG A 917 23.39 -14.52 6.42
CA ARG A 917 23.87 -15.90 6.46
C ARG A 917 23.70 -16.55 7.83
N GLN A 918 24.10 -15.85 8.89
CA GLN A 918 23.93 -16.33 10.27
C GLN A 918 22.46 -16.60 10.60
N MET A 919 21.56 -15.66 10.27
CA MET A 919 20.13 -15.81 10.47
C MET A 919 19.57 -17.03 9.72
N TYR A 920 19.89 -17.21 8.44
CA TYR A 920 19.41 -18.37 7.67
C TYR A 920 19.98 -19.68 8.20
N ALA A 921 21.26 -19.73 8.58
CA ALA A 921 21.88 -20.91 9.17
C ALA A 921 21.19 -21.32 10.48
N LEU A 922 20.89 -20.36 11.36
CA LEU A 922 20.23 -20.63 12.65
C LEU A 922 18.77 -21.11 12.52
N THR A 923 18.08 -20.71 11.44
CA THR A 923 16.61 -20.87 11.37
C THR A 923 16.13 -21.81 10.28
N LYS A 924 16.79 -21.82 9.11
CA LYS A 924 16.48 -22.73 7.99
C LYS A 924 17.46 -23.92 7.94
N GLY A 925 18.55 -23.84 8.72
CA GLY A 925 19.65 -24.79 8.62
C GLY A 925 20.46 -24.60 7.34
N LEU A 926 21.41 -25.50 7.14
CA LEU A 926 22.21 -25.58 5.93
C LEU A 926 21.63 -26.67 5.03
N ARG A 927 21.52 -26.41 3.73
CA ARG A 927 21.11 -27.43 2.77
C ARG A 927 22.19 -28.49 2.68
N ARG A 928 21.82 -29.73 3.00
CA ARG A 928 22.68 -30.92 2.87
C ARG A 928 22.17 -31.79 1.73
N TYR A 929 23.02 -32.67 1.23
CA TYR A 929 22.76 -33.51 0.06
C TYR A 929 23.10 -34.95 0.42
N GLN A 930 22.24 -35.89 0.01
CA GLN A 930 22.59 -37.30 0.03
C GLN A 930 23.27 -37.65 -1.28
N LEU A 931 24.35 -38.42 -1.20
CA LEU A 931 25.03 -38.93 -2.38
C LEU A 931 24.28 -40.17 -2.88
N SER A 932 24.14 -40.30 -4.20
CA SER A 932 23.74 -41.57 -4.82
C SER A 932 24.83 -42.63 -4.62
N GLU A 933 24.52 -43.91 -4.86
CA GLU A 933 25.53 -44.99 -4.80
C GLU A 933 26.74 -44.72 -5.69
N GLU A 934 26.53 -44.12 -6.85
CA GLU A 934 27.58 -43.66 -7.77
C GLU A 934 28.40 -42.50 -7.18
N GLY A 935 27.74 -41.57 -6.49
CA GLY A 935 28.40 -40.50 -5.76
C GLY A 935 29.27 -41.01 -4.61
N GLU A 936 28.81 -42.03 -3.90
CA GLU A 936 29.56 -42.72 -2.85
C GLU A 936 30.79 -43.46 -3.39
N TRP A 937 30.63 -44.12 -4.54
CA TRP A 937 31.74 -44.74 -5.26
C TRP A 937 32.80 -43.70 -5.68
N LEU A 938 32.35 -42.56 -6.23
CA LEU A 938 33.22 -41.45 -6.62
C LEU A 938 34.02 -40.87 -5.44
N VAL A 939 33.41 -40.74 -4.26
CA VAL A 939 34.12 -40.26 -3.06
C VAL A 939 35.24 -41.21 -2.66
N LYS A 940 35.01 -42.53 -2.74
CA LYS A 940 36.01 -43.57 -2.44
C LYS A 940 37.12 -43.61 -3.48
N GLU A 941 36.78 -43.56 -4.77
CA GLU A 941 37.74 -43.61 -5.88
C GLU A 941 38.62 -42.35 -5.97
N LEU A 942 38.03 -41.18 -5.69
CA LEU A 942 38.74 -39.90 -5.66
C LEU A 942 39.47 -39.65 -4.33
N ASN A 943 39.29 -40.52 -3.33
CA ASN A 943 39.82 -40.42 -1.97
C ASN A 943 39.60 -39.02 -1.35
N VAL A 944 38.37 -38.51 -1.46
CA VAL A 944 38.00 -37.17 -0.97
C VAL A 944 37.48 -37.28 0.46
N GLU A 945 38.13 -36.59 1.40
CA GLU A 945 37.56 -36.39 2.72
C GLU A 945 36.34 -35.47 2.65
N VAL A 946 35.21 -35.96 3.18
CA VAL A 946 33.91 -35.30 3.22
C VAL A 946 33.36 -35.35 4.64
N GLU A 947 32.93 -34.20 5.17
CA GLU A 947 32.26 -34.14 6.47
C GLU A 947 30.79 -34.59 6.33
N ARG A 948 30.45 -35.70 6.99
CA ARG A 948 29.10 -36.27 7.00
C ARG A 948 28.34 -35.88 8.25
N ALA A 949 27.04 -35.61 8.10
CA ALA A 949 26.11 -35.50 9.22
C ALA A 949 25.67 -36.87 9.75
N GLU A 950 24.93 -36.87 10.87
CA GLU A 950 24.38 -38.09 11.49
C GLU A 950 23.48 -38.90 10.53
N ASP A 951 22.85 -38.25 9.55
CA ASP A 951 22.02 -38.86 8.51
C ASP A 951 22.82 -39.26 7.24
N GLY A 952 24.16 -39.20 7.30
CA GLY A 952 25.06 -39.50 6.19
C GLY A 952 25.15 -38.41 5.12
N SER A 953 24.42 -37.29 5.26
CA SER A 953 24.38 -36.21 4.26
C SER A 953 25.61 -35.29 4.30
N ILE A 954 25.93 -34.68 3.16
CA ILE A 954 27.15 -33.89 2.94
C ILE A 954 26.84 -32.44 2.58
N SER A 955 27.82 -31.54 2.72
CA SER A 955 27.63 -30.12 2.40
C SER A 955 27.69 -29.83 0.89
N LEU A 956 27.12 -28.69 0.46
CA LEU A 956 27.25 -28.22 -0.93
C LEU A 956 28.72 -27.98 -1.32
N GLN A 957 29.57 -27.60 -0.37
CA GLN A 957 30.99 -27.33 -0.63
C GLN A 957 31.71 -28.63 -0.95
N ASP A 958 31.43 -29.68 -0.19
CA ASP A 958 31.98 -31.02 -0.43
C ASP A 958 31.44 -31.60 -1.74
N LEU A 959 30.15 -31.43 -2.02
CA LEU A 959 29.57 -31.83 -3.31
C LEU A 959 30.26 -31.13 -4.49
N ARG A 960 30.52 -29.83 -4.38
CA ARG A 960 31.28 -29.08 -5.41
C ARG A 960 32.72 -29.52 -5.50
N LYS A 961 33.36 -29.89 -4.38
CA LYS A 961 34.72 -30.42 -4.34
C LYS A 961 34.80 -31.77 -5.07
N ILE A 962 33.86 -32.68 -4.79
CA ILE A 962 33.72 -33.96 -5.48
C ILE A 962 33.50 -33.73 -6.98
N SER A 963 32.52 -32.90 -7.35
CA SER A 963 32.22 -32.61 -8.76
C SER A 963 33.40 -31.99 -9.49
N LYS A 964 34.10 -31.03 -8.88
CA LYS A 964 35.29 -30.40 -9.47
C LYS A 964 36.43 -31.39 -9.67
N LEU A 965 36.69 -32.26 -8.70
CA LEU A 965 37.74 -33.28 -8.77
C LEU A 965 37.40 -34.39 -9.78
N ALA A 966 36.13 -34.79 -9.85
CA ALA A 966 35.63 -35.73 -10.85
C ALA A 966 35.84 -35.20 -12.28
N SER A 967 35.49 -33.93 -12.52
CA SER A 967 35.71 -33.28 -13.82
C SER A 967 37.19 -33.08 -14.19
N GLN A 968 38.10 -33.11 -13.21
CA GLN A 968 39.54 -32.96 -13.46
C GLN A 968 40.24 -34.30 -13.77
N ARG A 969 39.65 -35.44 -13.37
CA ARG A 969 40.28 -36.77 -13.50
C ARG A 969 39.80 -37.58 -14.70
N SER A 970 38.66 -37.24 -15.32
CA SER A 970 38.12 -37.99 -16.46
C SER A 970 37.67 -37.03 -17.57
N ALA A 971 38.36 -37.06 -18.72
CA ALA A 971 37.99 -36.28 -19.90
C ALA A 971 36.81 -36.89 -20.70
N ASP A 972 36.41 -38.13 -20.39
CA ASP A 972 35.47 -38.91 -21.22
C ASP A 972 34.16 -39.33 -20.54
N TYR A 973 33.83 -38.80 -19.36
CA TYR A 973 32.56 -39.12 -18.71
C TYR A 973 31.78 -37.86 -18.34
N CYS A 974 30.65 -37.67 -19.02
CA CYS A 974 29.61 -36.70 -18.71
C CYS A 974 28.87 -37.11 -17.42
N VAL A 975 29.59 -37.16 -16.30
CA VAL A 975 29.05 -37.53 -14.97
C VAL A 975 28.73 -36.24 -14.22
N THR A 976 27.69 -35.56 -14.66
CA THR A 976 27.09 -34.45 -13.90
C THR A 976 25.58 -34.62 -13.72
N GLN A 977 24.97 -35.68 -14.25
CA GLN A 977 23.52 -35.89 -14.16
C GLN A 977 23.05 -37.07 -13.28
N ALA A 978 23.94 -37.92 -12.74
CA ALA A 978 23.53 -39.13 -12.00
C ALA A 978 23.92 -39.16 -10.50
N VAL A 979 24.22 -38.00 -9.90
CA VAL A 979 24.81 -37.97 -8.53
C VAL A 979 23.84 -37.54 -7.42
N LEU A 980 22.57 -37.24 -7.73
CA LEU A 980 21.65 -36.63 -6.74
C LEU A 980 20.28 -37.32 -6.68
N TYR A 981 19.81 -37.56 -5.45
CA TYR A 981 18.39 -37.57 -5.09
C TYR A 981 18.05 -36.31 -4.28
#